data_AF-K1QPY5-F1
#
_entry.id   AF-K1QPY5-F1
#
_cell.length_a   1.000
_cell.length_b   1.000
_cell.length_c   1.000
_cell.angle_alpha   90.00
_cell.angle_beta   90.00
_cell.angle_gamma   90.00
#
_symmetry.space_group_name_H-M   'P 1'
#
loop_
_entity.id
_entity.type
_entity.pdbx_description
1 polymer ?
#
loop_
_entity_poly.entity_id
_entity_poly.type
_entity_poly.pdbx_seq_one_letter_code
_entity_poly.pdbx_strand_id
1 'polypeptide(L)'
;MICLCRNQTSPFKGGKTVEEIGEFDWEKQFTELSEQCPILSSVLIGALTTEKSVHHFGLASKPCMSAKPVIGTLVSILAFQRKPKSMNYFQELNSVQMWLAGCQREMFNRLNHLGLWVGIKGTRSYLDRIRSSYDTEVFKWKTEICDYLLGLRSDSSVSGAYTIPYADSEATLSVDSFPSSAASSPQRPPARREYFQPQMQQPNEGYAARDRVPTLHLSDDVPLPERIKTIPLENYLPSEMDEVDLRFELTTIVHRILCEYIPILKPLANAINWHIQHRYSDVSAAKSQLVPIGVLDKDESRVSDTIDILEEYHKYVPLKPNGQPFKLLLHADGLSVERGNNAQNARINGNTAWKQLQGLQMNIQEWHKRCLLLQDIFDEMYKGSSGREIGTLFQLKNYFNHRNVTSNVKQSFNHDEEFLEFATNGYVVLAAMHVLNMQSLNDIPNSFPNTEDKQMHFLHDVSGKILDMVFLSTQPYVKHILQDQSNDPEAENEICVCRSTHQDPGMVYCANKDCMFGGWFHLDCLGLEEDDVPDGNWWCSLECKNYQHGKKKRATVADNLTDHKKCYALRVMWHGLNQKVRRDALRENDGKRIIMHWRFDLLNFYEHNHPKYFHVCHQLLSAISGAVSPRLQHSLTWNRTVNPNGGPGKNLEMDLQMEFFNKEYKESVKDAAGQLTEATIARHSQMVGVGKVIGSVYEKQVASMQRSTVQTTSTPRRESDIIEFVSMMSNEEIFTTTPGRHFKSFPDVTHVLFKRISASAFRKRLIRLRKELANHREITIQMQRN
;
A
#
# COMPACT_ATOMS: atom_id res chain seq x y z
N MET A 1 -41.24 25.67 24.39
CA MET A 1 -41.05 25.55 22.93
C MET A 1 -40.79 26.87 22.21
N ILE A 2 -41.55 27.95 22.46
CA ILE A 2 -41.30 29.25 21.78
C ILE A 2 -39.90 29.79 22.09
N CYS A 3 -39.47 29.72 23.35
CA CYS A 3 -38.14 30.18 23.79
C CYS A 3 -37.03 29.39 23.09
N LEU A 4 -37.12 28.05 23.12
CA LEU A 4 -36.21 27.14 22.41
C LEU A 4 -36.12 27.47 20.90
N CYS A 5 -37.25 27.67 20.22
CA CYS A 5 -37.27 28.02 18.79
C CYS A 5 -36.89 29.48 18.47
N ARG A 6 -36.65 30.33 19.46
CA ARG A 6 -36.16 31.72 19.29
C ARG A 6 -34.66 31.84 19.53
N ASN A 7 -34.05 30.88 20.23
CA ASN A 7 -32.62 30.87 20.46
C ASN A 7 -31.85 30.72 19.14
N GLN A 8 -30.98 31.68 18.83
CA GLN A 8 -30.24 31.68 17.58
C GLN A 8 -29.09 30.66 17.57
N THR A 9 -28.57 30.30 18.74
CA THR A 9 -27.45 29.36 18.94
C THR A 9 -27.91 27.98 19.41
N SER A 10 -29.21 27.67 19.26
CA SER A 10 -29.77 26.39 19.71
C SER A 10 -29.08 25.19 19.04
N PRO A 11 -28.65 24.16 19.80
CA PRO A 11 -28.19 22.88 19.26
C PRO A 11 -29.23 22.09 18.45
N PHE A 12 -30.50 22.51 18.38
CA PHE A 12 -31.51 21.91 17.48
C PHE A 12 -31.56 22.56 16.10
N LYS A 13 -30.85 23.69 15.91
CA LYS A 13 -30.90 24.47 14.68
C LYS A 13 -30.11 23.77 13.57
N GLY A 14 -30.76 23.50 12.45
CA GLY A 14 -30.09 22.97 11.27
C GLY A 14 -29.25 24.04 10.58
N GLY A 15 -28.48 23.66 9.58
CA GLY A 15 -27.41 24.53 9.10
C GLY A 15 -26.01 23.95 9.17
N LYS A 16 -25.84 22.81 9.85
CA LYS A 16 -24.56 22.43 10.44
C LYS A 16 -23.49 22.07 9.40
N THR A 17 -22.27 22.54 9.61
CA THR A 17 -21.09 22.11 8.84
C THR A 17 -20.67 20.68 9.23
N VAL A 18 -19.70 20.09 8.52
CA VAL A 18 -19.17 18.75 8.87
C VAL A 18 -18.56 18.75 10.27
N GLU A 19 -17.88 19.83 10.63
CA GLU A 19 -17.25 20.01 11.94
C GLU A 19 -18.31 20.03 13.04
N GLU A 20 -19.36 20.84 12.85
CA GLU A 20 -20.47 20.92 13.80
C GLU A 20 -21.26 19.61 13.89
N ILE A 21 -21.30 18.81 12.80
CA ILE A 21 -21.84 17.44 12.81
C ILE A 21 -21.01 16.54 13.72
N GLY A 22 -19.68 16.60 13.62
CA GLY A 22 -18.77 15.82 14.46
C GLY A 22 -18.93 16.10 15.96
N GLU A 23 -19.43 17.28 16.32
CA GLU A 23 -19.68 17.72 17.70
C GLU A 23 -21.12 17.46 18.20
N PHE A 24 -21.93 16.72 17.43
CA PHE A 24 -23.29 16.36 17.82
C PHE A 24 -23.28 15.62 19.17
N ASP A 25 -24.08 16.12 20.10
CA ASP A 25 -24.18 15.58 21.45
C ASP A 25 -25.60 15.78 22.00
N TRP A 26 -26.24 14.69 22.40
CA TRP A 26 -27.55 14.72 23.01
C TRP A 26 -27.57 15.44 24.35
N GLU A 27 -26.43 15.50 25.07
CA GLU A 27 -26.33 16.19 26.35
C GLU A 27 -26.57 17.70 26.17
N LYS A 28 -25.94 18.31 25.18
CA LYS A 28 -26.13 19.74 24.85
C LYS A 28 -27.60 20.07 24.56
N GLN A 29 -28.26 19.19 23.79
CA GLN A 29 -29.68 19.35 23.44
C GLN A 29 -30.60 19.17 24.66
N PHE A 30 -30.28 18.21 25.53
CA PHE A 30 -31.04 17.96 26.76
C PHE A 30 -30.89 19.10 27.78
N THR A 31 -29.70 19.67 27.92
CA THR A 31 -29.43 20.84 28.78
C THR A 31 -30.26 22.04 28.32
N GLU A 32 -30.22 22.40 27.03
CA GLU A 32 -31.04 23.50 26.51
C GLU A 32 -32.54 23.23 26.71
N LEU A 33 -33.01 22.00 26.47
CA LEU A 33 -34.40 21.64 26.71
C LEU A 33 -34.82 21.88 28.16
N SER A 34 -33.98 21.45 29.11
CA SER A 34 -34.27 21.54 30.54
C SER A 34 -34.30 23.00 31.03
N GLU A 35 -33.44 23.86 30.47
CA GLU A 35 -33.41 25.29 30.77
C GLU A 35 -34.57 26.06 30.11
N GLN A 36 -34.85 25.78 28.84
CA GLN A 36 -35.77 26.59 28.02
C GLN A 36 -37.21 26.08 28.02
N CYS A 37 -37.42 24.80 28.35
CA CYS A 37 -38.72 24.14 28.40
C CYS A 37 -38.83 23.17 29.60
N PRO A 38 -38.62 23.63 30.85
CA PRO A 38 -38.53 22.76 32.02
C PRO A 38 -39.75 21.86 32.21
N ILE A 39 -40.97 22.39 31.99
CA ILE A 39 -42.22 21.62 32.09
C ILE A 39 -42.24 20.47 31.08
N LEU A 40 -41.89 20.73 29.83
CA LEU A 40 -41.85 19.70 28.79
C LEU A 40 -40.78 18.65 29.11
N SER A 41 -39.61 19.09 29.59
CA SER A 41 -38.54 18.20 30.04
C SER A 41 -39.04 17.26 31.15
N SER A 42 -39.66 17.81 32.22
CA SER A 42 -40.20 17.02 33.33
C SER A 42 -41.29 16.04 32.91
N VAL A 43 -42.20 16.45 32.00
CA VAL A 43 -43.25 15.56 31.47
C VAL A 43 -42.65 14.41 30.67
N LEU A 44 -41.68 14.69 29.79
CA LEU A 44 -41.04 13.65 28.98
C LEU A 44 -40.20 12.70 29.85
N ILE A 45 -39.49 13.20 30.86
CA ILE A 45 -38.75 12.37 31.82
C ILE A 45 -39.74 11.48 32.59
N GLY A 46 -40.81 12.03 33.14
CA GLY A 46 -41.82 11.26 33.87
C GLY A 46 -42.54 10.22 33.01
N ALA A 47 -42.73 10.50 31.71
CA ALA A 47 -43.35 9.57 30.78
C ALA A 47 -42.43 8.43 30.33
N LEU A 48 -41.11 8.67 30.29
CA LEU A 48 -40.14 7.72 29.74
C LEU A 48 -39.35 6.96 30.81
N THR A 49 -39.41 7.38 32.08
CA THR A 49 -38.67 6.77 33.20
C THR A 49 -39.62 6.22 34.26
N THR A 50 -39.08 5.41 35.17
CA THR A 50 -39.76 4.96 36.40
C THR A 50 -39.06 5.56 37.61
N GLU A 51 -39.65 5.47 38.80
CA GLU A 51 -38.98 5.87 40.05
C GLU A 51 -37.59 5.23 40.21
N LYS A 52 -37.41 3.99 39.72
CA LYS A 52 -36.13 3.29 39.78
C LYS A 52 -35.14 3.77 38.71
N SER A 53 -35.61 4.08 37.51
CA SER A 53 -34.74 4.38 36.37
C SER A 53 -34.44 5.87 36.18
N VAL A 54 -35.19 6.76 36.83
CA VAL A 54 -34.99 8.22 36.75
C VAL A 54 -33.62 8.65 37.29
N HIS A 55 -33.12 7.98 38.33
CA HIS A 55 -31.83 8.30 38.97
C HIS A 55 -30.63 8.14 38.04
N HIS A 56 -30.72 7.27 37.04
CA HIS A 56 -29.70 7.09 36.01
C HIS A 56 -30.21 7.46 34.61
N PHE A 57 -31.32 8.22 34.51
CA PHE A 57 -31.96 8.62 33.26
C PHE A 57 -32.20 7.48 32.26
N GLY A 58 -32.61 6.30 32.75
CA GLY A 58 -32.89 5.14 31.91
C GLY A 58 -34.35 5.00 31.52
N LEU A 59 -34.60 4.49 30.31
CA LEU A 59 -35.93 4.14 29.85
C LEU A 59 -36.62 3.13 30.77
N ALA A 60 -37.94 3.26 30.92
CA ALA A 60 -38.79 2.34 31.66
C ALA A 60 -38.86 0.92 31.05
N SER A 61 -38.53 0.77 29.76
CA SER A 61 -38.56 -0.49 29.00
C SER A 61 -37.21 -1.21 28.98
N LYS A 62 -37.21 -2.54 28.81
CA LYS A 62 -35.99 -3.32 28.50
C LYS A 62 -35.68 -3.25 26.99
N PRO A 63 -34.40 -3.13 26.57
CA PRO A 63 -33.20 -2.94 27.38
C PRO A 63 -33.13 -1.54 28.01
N CYS A 64 -32.55 -1.45 29.22
CA CYS A 64 -32.39 -0.19 29.94
C CYS A 64 -31.36 0.69 29.23
N MET A 65 -31.83 1.58 28.34
CA MET A 65 -31.02 2.53 27.60
C MET A 65 -31.19 3.94 28.16
N SER A 66 -30.26 4.84 27.86
CA SER A 66 -30.42 6.26 28.17
C SER A 66 -31.71 6.82 27.55
N ALA A 67 -32.50 7.55 28.33
CA ALA A 67 -33.71 8.23 27.88
C ALA A 67 -33.39 9.52 27.08
N LYS A 68 -32.18 10.06 27.20
CA LYS A 68 -31.79 11.33 26.59
C LYS A 68 -31.91 11.35 25.05
N PRO A 69 -31.43 10.34 24.29
CA PRO A 69 -31.62 10.31 22.84
C PRO A 69 -33.08 10.26 22.40
N VAL A 70 -33.93 9.57 23.17
CA VAL A 70 -35.37 9.45 22.91
C VAL A 70 -36.07 10.78 23.15
N ILE A 71 -35.79 11.43 24.29
CA ILE A 71 -36.29 12.77 24.61
C ILE A 71 -35.84 13.77 23.55
N GLY A 72 -34.55 13.77 23.20
CA GLY A 72 -34.00 14.65 22.18
C GLY A 72 -34.62 14.44 20.80
N THR A 73 -34.91 13.20 20.42
CA THR A 73 -35.62 12.86 19.17
C THR A 73 -37.04 13.43 19.18
N LEU A 74 -37.81 13.20 20.25
CA LEU A 74 -39.18 13.72 20.38
C LEU A 74 -39.22 15.24 20.30
N VAL A 75 -38.31 15.91 21.01
CA VAL A 75 -38.20 17.37 21.00
C VAL A 75 -37.77 17.88 19.63
N SER A 76 -36.86 17.18 18.94
CA SER A 76 -36.46 17.51 17.58
C SER A 76 -37.64 17.45 16.60
N ILE A 77 -38.51 16.46 16.72
CA ILE A 77 -39.74 16.35 15.92
C ILE A 77 -40.67 17.54 16.21
N LEU A 78 -40.91 17.85 17.49
CA LEU A 78 -41.78 18.97 17.90
C LEU A 78 -41.22 20.33 17.45
N ALA A 79 -39.90 20.53 17.57
CA ALA A 79 -39.23 21.75 17.14
C ALA A 79 -39.31 21.91 15.61
N PHE A 80 -39.08 20.83 14.88
CA PHE A 80 -39.18 20.77 13.42
C PHE A 80 -40.59 21.09 12.93
N GLN A 81 -41.63 20.49 13.51
CA GLN A 81 -43.03 20.78 13.14
C GLN A 81 -43.38 22.26 13.36
N ARG A 82 -42.80 22.90 14.39
CA ARG A 82 -43.03 24.32 14.68
C ARG A 82 -42.27 25.27 13.76
N LYS A 83 -41.00 24.98 13.45
CA LYS A 83 -40.13 25.80 12.59
C LYS A 83 -39.26 24.92 11.68
N PRO A 84 -39.83 24.33 10.61
CA PRO A 84 -39.14 23.31 9.82
C PRO A 84 -37.95 23.83 9.01
N LYS A 85 -37.90 25.14 8.76
CA LYS A 85 -36.78 25.77 8.04
C LYS A 85 -35.56 26.08 8.91
N SER A 86 -35.70 26.08 10.24
CA SER A 86 -34.60 26.41 11.16
C SER A 86 -34.29 25.31 12.16
N MET A 87 -35.29 24.58 12.64
CA MET A 87 -35.16 23.57 13.70
C MET A 87 -35.15 22.17 13.09
N ASN A 88 -34.21 21.91 12.18
CA ASN A 88 -34.19 20.72 11.35
C ASN A 88 -32.85 19.96 11.43
N TYR A 89 -32.02 20.20 12.44
CA TYR A 89 -30.69 19.58 12.50
C TYR A 89 -30.73 18.06 12.54
N PHE A 90 -31.54 17.48 13.45
CA PHE A 90 -31.71 16.05 13.55
C PHE A 90 -32.28 15.44 12.25
N GLN A 91 -33.23 16.14 11.63
CA GLN A 91 -33.86 15.72 10.37
C GLN A 91 -32.88 15.75 9.20
N GLU A 92 -32.04 16.79 9.14
CA GLU A 92 -30.94 16.95 8.20
C GLU A 92 -29.93 15.80 8.36
N LEU A 93 -29.43 15.57 9.58
CA LEU A 93 -28.46 14.54 9.93
C LEU A 93 -28.95 13.12 9.56
N ASN A 94 -30.17 12.76 9.98
CA ASN A 94 -30.75 11.46 9.63
C ASN A 94 -30.90 11.29 8.12
N SER A 95 -31.38 12.32 7.43
CA SER A 95 -31.61 12.21 5.99
C SER A 95 -30.31 12.02 5.20
N VAL A 96 -29.20 12.65 5.62
CA VAL A 96 -27.89 12.48 5.01
C VAL A 96 -27.35 11.08 5.27
N GLN A 97 -27.43 10.59 6.51
CA GLN A 97 -27.01 9.22 6.83
C GLN A 97 -27.75 8.18 5.99
N MET A 98 -29.05 8.37 5.82
CA MET A 98 -29.89 7.44 5.06
C MET A 98 -29.65 7.55 3.56
N TRP A 99 -29.27 8.73 3.07
CA TRP A 99 -28.81 8.90 1.70
C TRP A 99 -27.49 8.18 1.45
N LEU A 100 -26.53 8.30 2.38
CA LEU A 100 -25.25 7.59 2.33
C LEU A 100 -25.42 6.06 2.42
N ALA A 101 -26.46 5.59 3.11
CA ALA A 101 -26.80 4.17 3.21
C ALA A 101 -27.65 3.63 2.05
N GLY A 102 -27.82 4.40 0.97
CA GLY A 102 -28.54 3.97 -0.23
C GLY A 102 -30.05 3.82 -0.09
N CYS A 103 -30.67 4.56 0.85
CA CYS A 103 -32.11 4.46 1.09
C CYS A 103 -32.96 4.93 -0.11
N GLN A 104 -34.05 4.20 -0.39
CA GLN A 104 -34.97 4.51 -1.49
C GLN A 104 -35.61 5.89 -1.34
N ARG A 105 -35.81 6.60 -2.47
CA ARG A 105 -36.31 7.99 -2.48
C ARG A 105 -37.71 8.13 -1.88
N GLU A 106 -38.56 7.11 -2.01
CA GLU A 106 -39.91 7.08 -1.45
C GLU A 106 -39.91 7.16 0.08
N MET A 107 -38.88 6.60 0.73
CA MET A 107 -38.74 6.64 2.20
C MET A 107 -38.53 8.06 2.71
N PHE A 108 -37.84 8.91 1.95
CA PHE A 108 -37.65 10.31 2.32
C PHE A 108 -38.95 11.07 2.42
N ASN A 109 -39.91 10.81 1.53
CA ASN A 109 -41.22 11.45 1.60
C ASN A 109 -42.03 10.93 2.81
N ARG A 110 -42.04 9.61 3.03
CA ARG A 110 -42.77 8.98 4.14
C ARG A 110 -42.27 9.47 5.51
N LEU A 111 -40.95 9.49 5.71
CA LEU A 111 -40.35 9.87 6.99
C LEU A 111 -40.27 11.39 7.18
N ASN A 112 -40.34 12.17 6.10
CA ASN A 112 -40.57 13.60 6.20
C ASN A 112 -41.96 13.93 6.77
N HIS A 113 -43.01 13.20 6.38
CA HIS A 113 -44.34 13.36 6.97
C HIS A 113 -44.38 13.05 8.48
N LEU A 114 -43.53 12.14 8.94
CA LEU A 114 -43.37 11.82 10.37
C LEU A 114 -42.47 12.82 11.12
N GLY A 115 -41.92 13.83 10.44
CA GLY A 115 -41.01 14.81 11.05
C GLY A 115 -39.65 14.25 11.45
N LEU A 116 -39.29 13.06 10.94
CA LEU A 116 -38.04 12.40 11.24
C LEU A 116 -36.92 12.85 10.31
N TRP A 117 -37.22 13.08 9.03
CA TRP A 117 -36.26 13.47 8.00
C TRP A 117 -36.67 14.77 7.30
N VAL A 118 -35.72 15.43 6.64
CA VAL A 118 -36.05 16.38 5.57
C VAL A 118 -36.35 15.59 4.29
N GLY A 119 -37.21 16.13 3.41
CA GLY A 119 -37.50 15.50 2.13
C GLY A 119 -36.28 15.45 1.22
N ILE A 120 -36.29 14.60 0.19
CA ILE A 120 -35.12 14.34 -0.69
C ILE A 120 -34.53 15.60 -1.33
N LYS A 121 -35.36 16.60 -1.64
CA LYS A 121 -34.89 17.90 -2.14
C LYS A 121 -34.11 18.66 -1.06
N GLY A 122 -34.61 18.67 0.18
CA GLY A 122 -33.94 19.26 1.32
C GLY A 122 -32.62 18.55 1.65
N THR A 123 -32.59 17.22 1.59
CA THR A 123 -31.36 16.42 1.74
C THR A 123 -30.33 16.81 0.69
N ARG A 124 -30.72 16.88 -0.60
CA ARG A 124 -29.82 17.31 -1.68
C ARG A 124 -29.30 18.72 -1.48
N SER A 125 -30.16 19.67 -1.10
CA SER A 125 -29.72 21.04 -0.79
C SER A 125 -28.76 21.09 0.40
N TYR A 126 -28.96 20.23 1.40
CA TYR A 126 -28.03 20.15 2.53
C TYR A 126 -26.69 19.52 2.12
N LEU A 127 -26.70 18.43 1.34
CA LEU A 127 -25.48 17.85 0.75
C LEU A 127 -24.73 18.89 -0.09
N ASP A 128 -25.44 19.68 -0.90
CA ASP A 128 -24.86 20.76 -1.70
C ASP A 128 -24.21 21.85 -0.83
N ARG A 129 -24.77 22.13 0.36
CA ARG A 129 -24.16 23.03 1.35
C ARG A 129 -22.90 22.42 1.98
N ILE A 130 -22.96 21.17 2.43
CA ILE A 130 -21.82 20.47 3.06
C ILE A 130 -20.64 20.39 2.08
N ARG A 131 -20.92 19.97 0.84
CA ARG A 131 -19.86 19.76 -0.16
C ARG A 131 -19.28 21.05 -0.71
N SER A 132 -19.90 22.22 -0.52
CA SER A 132 -19.37 23.48 -1.05
C SER A 132 -18.01 23.88 -0.46
N SER A 133 -17.64 23.30 0.69
CA SER A 133 -16.37 23.54 1.37
C SER A 133 -15.41 22.34 1.36
N TYR A 134 -15.67 21.32 0.52
CA TYR A 134 -14.93 20.05 0.51
C TYR A 134 -13.41 20.22 0.34
N ASP A 135 -12.97 21.19 -0.46
CA ASP A 135 -11.56 21.47 -0.75
C ASP A 135 -11.04 22.77 -0.09
N THR A 136 -11.85 23.41 0.75
CA THR A 136 -11.50 24.67 1.43
C THR A 136 -10.23 24.52 2.25
N GLU A 137 -10.04 23.38 2.90
CA GLU A 137 -8.85 23.10 3.72
C GLU A 137 -7.57 23.03 2.86
N VAL A 138 -7.65 22.50 1.65
CA VAL A 138 -6.52 22.46 0.70
C VAL A 138 -6.13 23.88 0.28
N PHE A 139 -7.12 24.77 0.06
CA PHE A 139 -6.85 26.18 -0.20
C PHE A 139 -6.23 26.91 0.99
N LYS A 140 -6.58 26.56 2.23
CA LYS A 140 -5.88 27.10 3.41
C LYS A 140 -4.41 26.68 3.42
N TRP A 141 -4.12 25.39 3.18
CA TRP A 141 -2.73 24.91 3.12
C TRP A 141 -1.94 25.60 2.00
N LYS A 142 -2.57 25.82 0.83
CA LYS A 142 -1.99 26.60 -0.26
C LYS A 142 -1.59 28.01 0.21
N THR A 143 -2.49 28.71 0.88
CA THR A 143 -2.24 30.05 1.43
C THR A 143 -1.14 30.05 2.48
N GLU A 144 -1.12 29.07 3.39
CA GLU A 144 -0.06 28.92 4.40
C GLU A 144 1.33 28.77 3.76
N ILE A 145 1.44 28.00 2.67
CA ILE A 145 2.69 27.87 1.92
C ILE A 145 3.06 29.20 1.25
N CYS A 146 2.10 29.89 0.62
CA CYS A 146 2.36 31.21 0.03
C CYS A 146 2.87 32.22 1.08
N ASP A 147 2.25 32.27 2.26
CA ASP A 147 2.65 33.15 3.37
C ASP A 147 4.08 32.84 3.84
N TYR A 148 4.42 31.55 3.95
CA TYR A 148 5.78 31.11 4.29
C TYR A 148 6.79 31.58 3.24
N LEU A 149 6.50 31.38 1.95
CA LEU A 149 7.38 31.76 0.85
C LEU A 149 7.57 33.29 0.73
N LEU A 150 6.63 34.09 1.25
CA LEU A 150 6.73 35.54 1.34
C LEU A 150 7.45 36.02 2.61
N GLY A 151 7.82 35.11 3.53
CA GLY A 151 8.43 35.45 4.81
C GLY A 151 7.45 36.08 5.82
N LEU A 152 6.14 35.93 5.59
CA LEU A 152 5.09 36.47 6.46
C LEU A 152 4.83 35.57 7.69
N ARG A 153 5.41 34.37 7.71
CA ARG A 153 5.41 33.43 8.84
C ARG A 153 6.80 32.85 9.03
N SER A 154 7.22 32.66 10.27
CA SER A 154 8.36 31.81 10.65
C SER A 154 7.85 30.50 11.27
N ASP A 155 8.61 29.42 11.16
CA ASP A 155 8.29 28.09 11.73
C ASP A 155 8.26 28.15 13.26
N SER A 156 7.19 28.70 13.84
CA SER A 156 6.96 28.76 15.29
C SER A 156 5.46 28.67 15.60
N SER A 157 4.80 27.63 15.10
CA SER A 157 3.58 27.07 15.71
C SER A 157 3.11 25.84 14.96
N VAL A 158 3.55 24.67 15.42
CA VAL A 158 2.67 23.49 15.35
C VAL A 158 1.56 23.75 16.38
N SER A 159 0.49 24.43 15.97
CA SER A 159 -0.70 24.56 16.80
C SER A 159 -1.95 24.31 15.98
N GLY A 160 -2.58 23.17 16.25
CA GLY A 160 -4.01 22.95 16.13
C GLY A 160 -4.65 23.26 14.78
N ALA A 161 -4.36 22.46 13.74
CA ALA A 161 -5.25 22.36 12.60
C ALA A 161 -6.02 21.03 12.67
N TYR A 162 -7.35 21.20 12.69
CA TYR A 162 -8.38 20.20 12.90
C TYR A 162 -8.28 19.04 11.91
N THR A 163 -8.37 17.82 12.44
CA THR A 163 -8.38 16.58 11.65
C THR A 163 -9.83 16.15 11.52
N ILE A 164 -10.26 15.74 10.32
CA ILE A 164 -11.49 14.94 10.21
C ILE A 164 -11.26 13.66 11.04
N PRO A 165 -12.03 13.41 12.11
CA PRO A 165 -11.79 12.26 12.97
C PRO A 165 -12.17 10.98 12.22
N TYR A 166 -11.18 10.34 11.58
CA TYR A 166 -11.26 8.90 11.32
C TYR A 166 -11.37 8.19 12.68
N ALA A 167 -12.56 7.71 13.03
CA ALA A 167 -12.77 6.96 14.26
C ALA A 167 -12.04 5.61 14.17
N ASP A 168 -11.44 5.19 15.28
CA ASP A 168 -10.75 3.91 15.45
C ASP A 168 -11.59 2.75 14.89
N SER A 169 -11.20 2.27 13.73
CA SER A 169 -11.52 0.92 13.29
C SER A 169 -10.20 0.23 13.00
N GLU A 170 -9.82 -0.71 13.87
CA GLU A 170 -8.79 -1.71 13.56
C GLU A 170 -9.22 -2.69 12.45
N ALA A 171 -10.33 -2.40 11.76
CA ALA A 171 -10.73 -3.08 10.55
C ALA A 171 -9.91 -2.56 9.36
N THR A 172 -8.93 -3.34 8.94
CA THR A 172 -8.54 -3.41 7.53
C THR A 172 -9.80 -3.68 6.72
N LEU A 173 -10.33 -2.65 6.05
CA LEU A 173 -11.41 -2.84 5.09
C LEU A 173 -10.86 -3.74 3.98
N SER A 174 -11.37 -4.98 3.89
CA SER A 174 -11.01 -5.89 2.83
C SER A 174 -11.38 -5.26 1.49
N VAL A 175 -10.49 -5.31 0.52
CA VAL A 175 -10.84 -5.05 -0.90
C VAL A 175 -11.64 -6.25 -1.45
N ASP A 176 -11.53 -7.40 -0.78
CA ASP A 176 -12.16 -8.64 -1.15
C ASP A 176 -13.63 -8.75 -0.74
N SER A 177 -14.43 -9.05 -1.76
CA SER A 177 -15.83 -9.43 -1.76
C SER A 177 -16.23 -10.36 -0.61
N PHE A 178 -17.23 -9.93 0.17
CA PHE A 178 -18.08 -10.90 0.87
C PHE A 178 -18.92 -11.64 -0.17
N PRO A 179 -18.89 -12.99 -0.21
CA PRO A 179 -19.88 -13.73 -0.95
C PRO A 179 -21.26 -13.43 -0.35
N SER A 180 -22.22 -13.07 -1.21
CA SER A 180 -23.62 -12.96 -0.85
C SER A 180 -24.10 -14.29 -0.26
N SER A 181 -24.07 -14.42 1.07
CA SER A 181 -24.78 -15.48 1.77
C SER A 181 -26.25 -15.06 1.87
N ALA A 182 -26.94 -15.08 0.74
CA ALA A 182 -28.40 -15.07 0.76
C ALA A 182 -28.87 -16.43 1.26
N ALA A 183 -29.40 -16.45 2.48
CA ALA A 183 -30.16 -17.59 2.98
C ALA A 183 -31.22 -17.97 1.94
N SER A 184 -31.16 -19.24 1.52
CA SER A 184 -32.05 -19.88 0.56
C SER A 184 -33.52 -19.66 0.93
N SER A 185 -34.14 -18.70 0.26
CA SER A 185 -35.59 -18.58 0.15
C SER A 185 -35.94 -18.73 -1.33
N PRO A 186 -36.92 -19.58 -1.71
CA PRO A 186 -37.21 -19.82 -3.12
C PRO A 186 -37.90 -18.58 -3.72
N GLN A 187 -37.11 -17.71 -4.36
CA GLN A 187 -37.63 -16.58 -5.13
C GLN A 187 -37.90 -17.02 -6.57
N ARG A 188 -39.13 -16.75 -7.03
CA ARG A 188 -39.55 -16.88 -8.43
C ARG A 188 -38.63 -16.06 -9.35
N PRO A 189 -38.38 -16.51 -10.59
CA PRO A 189 -37.48 -15.82 -11.51
C PRO A 189 -38.05 -14.44 -11.89
N PRO A 190 -37.28 -13.34 -11.73
CA PRO A 190 -37.72 -12.04 -12.22
C PRO A 190 -37.50 -11.98 -13.75
N ALA A 191 -38.48 -11.40 -14.45
CA ALA A 191 -38.41 -11.17 -15.88
C ALA A 191 -37.18 -10.32 -16.25
N ARG A 192 -36.43 -10.80 -17.23
CA ARG A 192 -35.24 -10.16 -17.80
C ARG A 192 -35.64 -8.82 -18.44
N ARG A 193 -35.46 -7.70 -17.74
CA ARG A 193 -35.35 -6.39 -18.37
C ARG A 193 -33.87 -6.11 -18.57
N GLU A 194 -33.43 -6.10 -19.82
CA GLU A 194 -32.11 -5.60 -20.21
C GLU A 194 -32.05 -4.11 -19.88
N TYR A 195 -31.47 -3.78 -18.73
CA TYR A 195 -31.06 -2.42 -18.43
C TYR A 195 -29.76 -2.17 -19.19
N PHE A 196 -29.84 -1.35 -20.23
CA PHE A 196 -28.68 -0.68 -20.83
C PHE A 196 -27.98 0.09 -19.69
N GLN A 197 -26.87 -0.44 -19.17
CA GLN A 197 -25.98 0.31 -18.30
C GLN A 197 -25.16 1.22 -19.20
N PRO A 198 -25.26 2.57 -19.09
CA PRO A 198 -24.24 3.43 -19.68
C PRO A 198 -22.90 3.01 -19.08
N GLN A 199 -21.91 2.71 -19.92
CA GLN A 199 -20.54 2.52 -19.45
C GLN A 199 -20.12 3.80 -18.70
N MET A 200 -20.06 3.74 -17.37
CA MET A 200 -19.37 4.78 -16.62
C MET A 200 -17.93 4.79 -17.12
N GLN A 201 -17.51 5.88 -17.75
CA GLN A 201 -16.09 6.19 -17.90
C GLN A 201 -15.46 6.10 -16.51
N GLN A 202 -14.29 5.48 -16.40
CA GLN A 202 -13.66 5.29 -15.08
C GLN A 202 -13.38 6.66 -14.47
N PRO A 203 -14.08 7.04 -13.39
CA PRO A 203 -13.92 8.37 -12.81
C PRO A 203 -12.55 8.50 -12.14
N ASN A 204 -11.84 9.61 -12.39
CA ASN A 204 -10.56 9.87 -11.72
C ASN A 204 -10.78 10.62 -10.43
N GLU A 205 -10.60 9.93 -9.31
CA GLU A 205 -10.62 10.51 -7.99
C GLU A 205 -9.22 10.96 -7.59
N GLY A 206 -9.13 12.08 -6.86
CA GLY A 206 -7.89 12.54 -6.24
C GLY A 206 -8.09 12.88 -4.78
N TYR A 207 -6.99 12.96 -4.03
CA TYR A 207 -6.96 13.53 -2.69
C TYR A 207 -5.69 14.33 -2.45
N ALA A 208 -5.78 15.32 -1.56
CA ALA A 208 -4.65 16.04 -1.02
C ALA A 208 -4.27 15.46 0.36
N ALA A 209 -2.97 15.30 0.58
CA ALA A 209 -2.41 14.93 1.88
C ALA A 209 -1.44 16.02 2.32
N ARG A 210 -1.53 16.45 3.59
CA ARG A 210 -0.54 17.37 4.16
C ARG A 210 0.72 16.59 4.53
N ASP A 211 1.88 17.11 4.08
CA ASP A 211 3.19 16.56 4.45
C ASP A 211 3.32 16.51 5.98
N ARG A 212 3.64 15.32 6.51
CA ARG A 212 3.92 15.13 7.95
C ARG A 212 5.34 15.58 8.26
N VAL A 213 6.31 15.22 7.41
CA VAL A 213 7.70 15.63 7.55
C VAL A 213 7.90 16.99 6.88
N PRO A 214 8.31 18.05 7.61
CA PRO A 214 8.45 19.40 7.06
C PRO A 214 9.50 19.48 5.97
N THR A 215 9.22 20.23 4.90
CA THR A 215 10.14 20.39 3.77
C THR A 215 10.41 21.84 3.37
N LEU A 216 9.57 22.79 3.79
CA LEU A 216 9.63 24.19 3.32
C LEU A 216 10.94 24.92 3.67
N HIS A 217 11.64 24.48 4.72
CA HIS A 217 12.94 25.01 5.14
C HIS A 217 14.10 24.61 4.21
N LEU A 218 13.88 23.69 3.26
CA LEU A 218 14.89 23.21 2.32
C LEU A 218 14.88 24.00 1.02
N SER A 219 16.04 24.08 0.36
CA SER A 219 16.16 24.74 -0.95
C SER A 219 15.24 24.08 -1.99
N ASP A 220 14.57 24.94 -2.75
CA ASP A 220 13.77 24.55 -3.92
C ASP A 220 14.51 24.83 -5.25
N ASP A 221 15.84 24.90 -5.20
CA ASP A 221 16.67 25.18 -6.38
C ASP A 221 16.61 24.04 -7.38
N VAL A 222 16.42 24.42 -8.64
CA VAL A 222 16.28 23.51 -9.76
C VAL A 222 17.69 23.03 -10.18
N PRO A 223 17.98 21.72 -10.18
CA PRO A 223 19.27 21.21 -10.63
C PRO A 223 19.49 21.43 -12.13
N LEU A 224 20.75 21.68 -12.49
CA LEU A 224 21.21 21.84 -13.88
C LEU A 224 21.20 20.50 -14.64
N PRO A 225 20.89 20.48 -15.95
CA PRO A 225 20.95 19.28 -16.77
C PRO A 225 22.28 18.51 -16.68
N GLU A 226 23.41 19.23 -16.62
CA GLU A 226 24.74 18.61 -16.50
C GLU A 226 24.92 17.81 -15.21
N ARG A 227 24.31 18.25 -14.10
CA ARG A 227 24.33 17.48 -12.84
C ARG A 227 23.52 16.18 -12.96
N ILE A 228 22.47 16.17 -13.78
CA ILE A 228 21.68 14.96 -14.04
C ILE A 228 22.49 13.96 -14.87
N LYS A 229 23.22 14.44 -15.89
CA LYS A 229 24.08 13.60 -16.75
C LYS A 229 25.20 12.91 -15.98
N THR A 230 25.66 13.51 -14.87
CA THR A 230 26.75 13.00 -14.03
C THR A 230 26.31 12.25 -12.78
N ILE A 231 25.00 11.99 -12.59
CA ILE A 231 24.53 11.15 -11.47
C ILE A 231 25.23 9.78 -11.55
N PRO A 232 25.98 9.37 -10.50
CA PRO A 232 26.71 8.10 -10.53
C PRO A 232 25.79 6.89 -10.65
N LEU A 233 26.24 5.83 -11.34
CA LEU A 233 25.39 4.66 -11.61
C LEU A 233 25.11 3.84 -10.35
N GLU A 234 26.05 3.84 -9.42
CA GLU A 234 25.95 3.23 -8.09
C GLU A 234 24.76 3.75 -7.28
N ASN A 235 24.27 4.98 -7.55
CA ASN A 235 23.12 5.51 -6.84
C ASN A 235 21.79 4.81 -7.22
N TYR A 236 21.75 4.14 -8.38
CA TYR A 236 20.60 3.39 -8.86
C TYR A 236 20.57 1.93 -8.36
N LEU A 237 21.70 1.42 -7.88
CA LEU A 237 21.91 0.01 -7.60
C LEU A 237 22.11 -0.23 -6.10
N PRO A 238 21.78 -1.42 -5.56
CA PRO A 238 22.06 -1.75 -4.17
C PRO A 238 23.57 -1.77 -3.90
N SER A 239 24.00 -1.02 -2.89
CA SER A 239 25.37 -1.04 -2.38
C SER A 239 25.60 -2.22 -1.42
N GLU A 240 26.87 -2.47 -1.06
CA GLU A 240 27.20 -3.45 -0.02
C GLU A 240 26.56 -3.06 1.33
N MET A 241 26.46 -1.76 1.64
CA MET A 241 25.78 -1.28 2.85
C MET A 241 24.27 -1.52 2.79
N ASP A 242 23.64 -1.34 1.63
CA ASP A 242 22.22 -1.66 1.45
C ASP A 242 21.94 -3.17 1.69
N GLU A 243 22.90 -4.06 1.38
CA GLU A 243 22.77 -5.49 1.72
C GLU A 243 22.94 -5.77 3.22
N VAL A 244 23.83 -5.06 3.90
CA VAL A 244 23.96 -5.12 5.35
C VAL A 244 22.65 -4.69 6.02
N ASP A 245 22.08 -3.58 5.57
CA ASP A 245 20.81 -3.06 6.07
C ASP A 245 19.65 -4.02 5.76
N LEU A 246 19.57 -4.56 4.54
CA LEU A 246 18.57 -5.59 4.20
C LEU A 246 18.72 -6.83 5.10
N ARG A 247 19.93 -7.30 5.36
CA ARG A 247 20.16 -8.46 6.24
C ARG A 247 19.72 -8.15 7.67
N PHE A 248 19.98 -6.95 8.17
CA PHE A 248 19.47 -6.50 9.48
C PHE A 248 17.94 -6.51 9.56
N GLU A 249 17.26 -6.02 8.52
CA GLU A 249 15.80 -6.04 8.46
C GLU A 249 15.23 -7.46 8.43
N LEU A 250 15.82 -8.32 7.59
CA LEU A 250 15.43 -9.72 7.50
C LEU A 250 15.64 -10.43 8.84
N THR A 251 16.77 -10.20 9.52
CA THR A 251 17.06 -10.74 10.87
C THR A 251 15.98 -10.31 11.86
N THR A 252 15.59 -9.03 11.83
CA THR A 252 14.55 -8.51 12.72
C THR A 252 13.20 -9.17 12.46
N ILE A 253 12.83 -9.40 11.20
CA ILE A 253 11.61 -10.15 10.86
C ILE A 253 11.69 -11.60 11.32
N VAL A 254 12.85 -12.28 11.15
CA VAL A 254 13.03 -13.64 11.65
C VAL A 254 12.91 -13.68 13.17
N HIS A 255 13.51 -12.76 13.92
CA HIS A 255 13.34 -12.66 15.38
C HIS A 255 11.86 -12.63 15.78
N ARG A 256 11.06 -11.78 15.12
CA ARG A 256 9.62 -11.66 15.38
C ARG A 256 8.89 -12.99 15.14
N ILE A 257 9.15 -13.65 14.01
CA ILE A 257 8.54 -14.95 13.68
C ILE A 257 8.91 -16.01 14.73
N LEU A 258 10.20 -16.12 15.09
CA LEU A 258 10.66 -17.13 16.05
C LEU A 258 10.06 -16.88 17.44
N CYS A 259 10.04 -15.63 17.92
CA CYS A 259 9.42 -15.27 19.18
C CYS A 259 7.89 -15.36 19.17
N GLU A 260 7.24 -15.34 17.99
CA GLU A 260 5.79 -15.52 17.88
C GLU A 260 5.40 -17.01 17.94
N TYR A 261 6.16 -17.89 17.28
CA TYR A 261 5.73 -19.27 17.05
C TYR A 261 6.53 -20.35 17.80
N ILE A 262 7.75 -20.07 18.29
CA ILE A 262 8.54 -21.05 19.04
C ILE A 262 8.36 -20.83 20.55
N PRO A 263 7.72 -21.77 21.28
CA PRO A 263 7.38 -21.61 22.70
C PRO A 263 8.54 -21.19 23.59
N ILE A 264 9.73 -21.78 23.44
CA ILE A 264 10.89 -21.47 24.29
C ILE A 264 11.45 -20.06 24.04
N LEU A 265 11.17 -19.45 22.87
CA LEU A 265 11.64 -18.11 22.49
C LEU A 265 10.59 -17.02 22.73
N LYS A 266 9.32 -17.39 22.97
CA LYS A 266 8.22 -16.44 23.28
C LYS A 266 8.54 -15.46 24.42
N PRO A 267 9.19 -15.87 25.53
CA PRO A 267 9.53 -14.93 26.62
C PRO A 267 10.42 -13.76 26.18
N LEU A 268 11.20 -13.92 25.11
CA LEU A 268 12.08 -12.87 24.58
C LEU A 268 11.32 -11.81 23.77
N ALA A 269 10.03 -12.02 23.46
CA ALA A 269 9.25 -11.13 22.59
C ALA A 269 9.25 -9.66 23.05
N ASN A 270 9.33 -9.41 24.36
CA ASN A 270 9.37 -8.05 24.93
C ASN A 270 10.70 -7.32 24.64
N ALA A 271 11.78 -8.06 24.41
CA ALA A 271 13.10 -7.53 24.06
C ALA A 271 13.29 -7.37 22.53
N ILE A 272 12.34 -7.82 21.71
CA ILE A 272 12.42 -7.74 20.25
C ILE A 272 12.00 -6.36 19.75
N ASN A 273 12.71 -5.89 18.73
CA ASN A 273 12.34 -4.68 18.01
C ASN A 273 11.14 -4.92 17.08
N TRP A 274 9.94 -4.50 17.51
CA TRP A 274 8.70 -4.55 16.73
C TRP A 274 8.49 -3.35 15.80
N HIS A 275 9.14 -2.23 16.09
CA HIS A 275 9.03 -0.98 15.33
C HIS A 275 10.43 -0.41 15.10
N ILE A 276 11.00 -0.66 13.92
CA ILE A 276 12.34 -0.18 13.57
C ILE A 276 12.31 1.35 13.54
N GLN A 277 12.99 1.96 14.51
CA GLN A 277 12.97 3.41 14.69
C GLN A 277 13.87 4.12 13.68
N HIS A 278 13.41 5.30 13.23
CA HIS A 278 14.15 6.23 12.39
C HIS A 278 13.89 7.67 12.85
N ARG A 279 14.61 8.62 12.26
CA ARG A 279 14.58 10.04 12.68
C ARG A 279 13.22 10.74 12.66
N TYR A 280 12.21 10.15 11.99
CA TYR A 280 10.87 10.71 11.83
C TYR A 280 9.78 9.75 12.35
N SER A 281 10.11 8.76 13.18
CA SER A 281 9.13 7.78 13.67
C SER A 281 7.99 8.44 14.43
N ASP A 282 8.26 9.43 15.30
CA ASP A 282 7.22 10.15 16.05
C ASP A 282 6.23 10.86 15.12
N VAL A 283 6.75 11.56 14.11
CA VAL A 283 5.94 12.31 13.14
C VAL A 283 5.21 11.36 12.19
N SER A 284 5.80 10.20 11.92
CA SER A 284 5.20 9.14 11.09
C SER A 284 4.08 8.40 11.81
N ALA A 285 4.14 8.32 13.14
CA ALA A 285 3.05 7.81 13.97
C ALA A 285 1.89 8.81 14.11
N ALA A 286 2.09 10.09 13.79
CA ALA A 286 1.00 11.06 13.83
C ALA A 286 -0.05 10.80 12.75
N LYS A 287 -1.32 11.05 13.09
CA LYS A 287 -2.44 10.93 12.16
C LYS A 287 -2.32 11.94 11.02
N SER A 288 -2.57 11.47 9.80
CA SER A 288 -2.49 12.29 8.58
C SER A 288 -3.73 13.15 8.37
N GLN A 289 -3.52 14.31 7.76
CA GLN A 289 -4.59 15.19 7.30
C GLN A 289 -4.82 14.93 5.81
N LEU A 290 -5.98 14.35 5.48
CA LEU A 290 -6.36 13.93 4.14
C LEU A 290 -7.65 14.62 3.71
N VAL A 291 -7.70 15.12 2.48
CA VAL A 291 -8.87 15.79 1.90
C VAL A 291 -9.12 15.23 0.50
N PRO A 292 -10.17 14.43 0.29
CA PRO A 292 -10.61 14.05 -1.06
C PRO A 292 -10.95 15.30 -1.87
N ILE A 293 -10.36 15.43 -3.06
CA ILE A 293 -10.54 16.59 -3.95
C ILE A 293 -11.52 16.29 -5.10
N GLY A 294 -12.33 15.24 -4.92
CA GLY A 294 -13.41 14.89 -5.81
C GLY A 294 -12.97 14.09 -7.03
N VAL A 295 -13.96 13.81 -7.88
CA VAL A 295 -13.91 12.95 -9.06
C VAL A 295 -14.10 13.82 -10.28
N LEU A 296 -13.27 13.57 -11.27
CA LEU A 296 -13.37 14.14 -12.61
C LEU A 296 -13.90 13.08 -13.58
N ASP A 297 -14.95 13.45 -14.32
CA ASP A 297 -15.50 12.63 -15.41
C ASP A 297 -14.60 12.79 -16.66
N LYS A 298 -13.42 12.18 -16.57
CA LYS A 298 -12.32 12.28 -17.53
C LYS A 298 -11.67 10.92 -17.67
N ASP A 299 -11.18 10.57 -18.86
CA ASP A 299 -10.50 9.30 -19.10
C ASP A 299 -8.99 9.53 -19.24
N GLU A 300 -8.18 9.06 -18.28
CA GLU A 300 -6.72 9.23 -18.34
C GLU A 300 -6.06 8.52 -19.54
N SER A 301 -6.78 7.64 -20.23
CA SER A 301 -6.31 7.05 -21.49
C SER A 301 -6.17 8.10 -22.60
N ARG A 302 -6.89 9.23 -22.49
CA ARG A 302 -6.88 10.33 -23.46
C ARG A 302 -6.00 11.47 -22.92
N VAL A 303 -4.96 11.81 -23.68
CA VAL A 303 -4.01 12.88 -23.28
C VAL A 303 -4.71 14.22 -23.02
N SER A 304 -5.75 14.57 -23.80
CA SER A 304 -6.54 15.78 -23.56
C SER A 304 -7.19 15.80 -22.18
N ASP A 305 -7.77 14.67 -21.79
CA ASP A 305 -8.51 14.55 -20.55
C ASP A 305 -7.52 14.51 -19.36
N THR A 306 -6.34 13.91 -19.54
CA THR A 306 -5.24 14.00 -18.57
C THR A 306 -4.73 15.43 -18.40
N ILE A 307 -4.67 16.23 -19.46
CA ILE A 307 -4.33 17.66 -19.35
C ILE A 307 -5.38 18.38 -18.50
N ASP A 308 -6.67 18.14 -18.75
CA ASP A 308 -7.76 18.75 -17.98
C ASP A 308 -7.67 18.37 -16.49
N ILE A 309 -7.36 17.11 -16.18
CA ILE A 309 -7.15 16.63 -14.79
C ILE A 309 -5.99 17.38 -14.14
N LEU A 310 -4.85 17.48 -14.82
CA LEU A 310 -3.69 18.18 -14.29
C LEU A 310 -3.96 19.68 -14.13
N GLU A 311 -4.69 20.32 -15.03
CA GLU A 311 -5.13 21.72 -14.90
C GLU A 311 -6.02 21.93 -13.67
N GLU A 312 -6.96 21.00 -13.40
CA GLU A 312 -7.80 21.03 -12.21
C GLU A 312 -6.97 20.87 -10.92
N TYR A 313 -5.99 19.96 -10.89
CA TYR A 313 -5.10 19.82 -9.75
C TYR A 313 -4.15 21.01 -9.60
N HIS A 314 -3.78 21.66 -10.70
CA HIS A 314 -2.91 22.84 -10.72
C HIS A 314 -3.49 24.02 -9.94
N LYS A 315 -4.82 24.11 -9.82
CA LYS A 315 -5.48 25.17 -9.02
C LYS A 315 -5.03 25.17 -7.54
N TYR A 316 -4.59 24.02 -7.02
CA TYR A 316 -4.09 23.88 -5.64
C TYR A 316 -2.60 24.22 -5.50
N VAL A 317 -1.87 24.42 -6.60
CA VAL A 317 -0.43 24.72 -6.58
C VAL A 317 -0.19 26.16 -6.06
N PRO A 318 0.64 26.34 -5.00
CA PRO A 318 1.06 27.67 -4.54
C PRO A 318 1.93 28.40 -5.57
N LEU A 319 1.99 29.73 -5.47
CA LEU A 319 2.89 30.56 -6.28
C LEU A 319 4.04 31.07 -5.43
N LYS A 320 5.25 31.03 -6.00
CA LYS A 320 6.43 31.68 -5.42
C LYS A 320 6.33 33.20 -5.59
N PRO A 321 7.13 34.00 -4.84
CA PRO A 321 7.15 35.46 -4.97
C PRO A 321 7.47 35.96 -6.38
N ASN A 322 8.22 35.18 -7.17
CA ASN A 322 8.55 35.48 -8.56
C ASN A 322 7.45 35.06 -9.58
N GLY A 323 6.28 34.67 -9.11
CA GLY A 323 5.14 34.24 -9.93
C GLY A 323 5.26 32.83 -10.52
N GLN A 324 6.36 32.10 -10.25
CA GLN A 324 6.52 30.73 -10.71
C GLN A 324 5.74 29.75 -9.81
N PRO A 325 5.21 28.64 -10.36
CA PRO A 325 4.55 27.63 -9.55
C PRO A 325 5.54 26.97 -8.57
N PHE A 326 5.07 26.75 -7.34
CA PHE A 326 5.77 25.98 -6.32
C PHE A 326 5.51 24.49 -6.53
N LYS A 327 6.53 23.70 -6.87
CA LYS A 327 6.32 22.31 -7.31
C LYS A 327 5.82 21.42 -6.17
N LEU A 328 4.68 20.76 -6.37
CA LEU A 328 4.12 19.73 -5.50
C LEU A 328 4.32 18.35 -6.12
N LEU A 329 4.43 17.32 -5.29
CA LEU A 329 4.46 15.94 -5.76
C LEU A 329 3.03 15.46 -6.09
N LEU A 330 2.86 14.84 -7.24
CA LEU A 330 1.64 14.13 -7.62
C LEU A 330 1.94 12.63 -7.66
N HIS A 331 1.53 11.95 -6.60
CA HIS A 331 1.74 10.53 -6.39
C HIS A 331 0.70 9.71 -7.16
N ALA A 332 1.14 8.73 -7.95
CA ALA A 332 0.24 7.89 -8.73
C ALA A 332 0.84 6.50 -9.03
N ASP A 333 0.03 5.61 -9.61
CA ASP A 333 0.51 4.32 -10.13
C ASP A 333 1.39 4.49 -11.38
N GLY A 334 2.01 3.40 -11.86
CA GLY A 334 2.93 3.47 -12.99
C GLY A 334 2.30 3.97 -14.30
N LEU A 335 1.02 3.67 -14.53
CA LEU A 335 0.31 4.05 -15.74
C LEU A 335 -0.11 5.53 -15.69
N SER A 336 -0.62 5.99 -14.56
CA SER A 336 -1.00 7.38 -14.35
C SER A 336 0.23 8.30 -14.34
N VAL A 337 1.39 7.85 -13.81
CA VAL A 337 2.67 8.58 -13.93
C VAL A 337 3.06 8.77 -15.41
N GLU A 338 3.01 7.71 -16.21
CA GLU A 338 3.30 7.76 -17.66
C GLU A 338 2.38 8.76 -18.37
N ARG A 339 1.07 8.67 -18.10
CA ARG A 339 0.04 9.55 -18.69
C ARG A 339 0.23 11.01 -18.28
N GLY A 340 0.51 11.28 -17.01
CA GLY A 340 0.77 12.63 -16.51
C GLY A 340 2.03 13.24 -17.14
N ASN A 341 3.11 12.46 -17.26
CA ASN A 341 4.32 12.91 -17.97
C ASN A 341 4.03 13.22 -19.45
N ASN A 342 3.23 12.38 -20.13
CA ASN A 342 2.83 12.62 -21.52
C ASN A 342 1.98 13.90 -21.67
N ALA A 343 1.08 14.17 -20.72
CA ALA A 343 0.28 15.40 -20.70
C ALA A 343 1.16 16.66 -20.50
N GLN A 344 2.14 16.60 -19.60
CA GLN A 344 3.12 17.69 -19.44
C GLN A 344 3.97 17.90 -20.71
N ASN A 345 4.39 16.81 -21.35
CA ASN A 345 5.12 16.86 -22.62
C ASN A 345 4.29 17.48 -23.74
N ALA A 346 3.00 17.17 -23.82
CA ALA A 346 2.09 17.79 -24.78
C ALA A 346 1.94 19.31 -24.57
N ARG A 347 2.23 19.81 -23.36
CA ARG A 347 2.18 21.23 -22.98
C ARG A 347 3.55 21.91 -22.95
N ILE A 348 4.62 21.25 -23.41
CA ILE A 348 6.00 21.76 -23.30
C ILE A 348 6.22 23.10 -24.01
N ASN A 349 5.48 23.37 -25.09
CA ASN A 349 5.56 24.63 -25.85
C ASN A 349 4.77 25.79 -25.21
N GLY A 350 4.21 25.61 -24.01
CA GLY A 350 3.53 26.68 -23.30
C GLY A 350 4.50 27.78 -22.84
N ASN A 351 4.15 29.04 -23.07
CA ASN A 351 5.02 30.20 -22.80
C ASN A 351 5.28 30.48 -21.30
N THR A 352 4.69 29.70 -20.39
CA THR A 352 4.91 29.86 -18.94
C THR A 352 4.97 28.49 -18.27
N ALA A 353 5.70 28.38 -17.16
CA ALA A 353 5.74 27.17 -16.34
C ALA A 353 4.34 26.72 -15.86
N TRP A 354 3.42 27.68 -15.70
CA TRP A 354 2.03 27.39 -15.37
C TRP A 354 1.30 26.69 -16.52
N LYS A 355 1.38 27.23 -17.76
CA LYS A 355 0.77 26.61 -18.95
C LYS A 355 1.37 25.24 -19.29
N GLN A 356 2.63 25.03 -18.92
CA GLN A 356 3.37 23.76 -19.01
C GLN A 356 3.06 22.79 -17.86
N LEU A 357 2.18 23.15 -16.91
CA LEU A 357 1.78 22.31 -15.77
C LEU A 357 2.93 21.90 -14.85
N GLN A 358 4.00 22.70 -14.78
CA GLN A 358 5.21 22.34 -14.04
C GLN A 358 5.10 22.44 -12.52
N GLY A 359 3.95 22.89 -12.02
CA GLY A 359 3.67 22.91 -10.59
C GLY A 359 3.42 21.53 -10.00
N LEU A 360 3.27 20.50 -10.83
CA LEU A 360 3.09 19.12 -10.39
C LEU A 360 4.28 18.29 -10.88
N GLN A 361 4.86 17.48 -10.00
CA GLN A 361 5.92 16.54 -10.30
C GLN A 361 5.35 15.13 -10.12
N MET A 362 5.17 14.42 -11.23
CA MET A 362 4.69 13.03 -11.20
C MET A 362 5.68 12.16 -10.41
N ASN A 363 5.15 11.26 -9.58
CA ASN A 363 5.94 10.33 -8.80
C ASN A 363 5.22 8.99 -8.59
N ILE A 364 5.99 7.90 -8.66
CA ILE A 364 5.50 6.53 -8.49
C ILE A 364 5.21 6.18 -7.03
N GLN A 365 4.17 5.37 -6.82
CA GLN A 365 3.72 4.86 -5.52
C GLN A 365 3.91 3.35 -5.33
N GLU A 366 3.67 2.89 -4.09
CA GLU A 366 4.19 1.64 -3.55
C GLU A 366 3.23 0.44 -3.68
N TRP A 367 1.91 0.61 -3.53
CA TRP A 367 1.00 -0.53 -3.46
C TRP A 367 0.92 -1.29 -4.78
N HIS A 368 0.80 -0.57 -5.90
CA HIS A 368 0.81 -1.21 -7.22
C HIS A 368 2.15 -1.90 -7.53
N LYS A 369 3.28 -1.36 -7.02
CA LYS A 369 4.58 -2.06 -7.09
C LYS A 369 4.51 -3.40 -6.34
N ARG A 370 3.97 -3.41 -5.11
CA ARG A 370 3.84 -4.63 -4.31
C ARG A 370 2.94 -5.66 -4.98
N CYS A 371 1.83 -5.22 -5.58
CA CYS A 371 0.96 -6.09 -6.39
C CYS A 371 1.73 -6.75 -7.53
N LEU A 372 2.55 -5.98 -8.26
CA LEU A 372 3.38 -6.50 -9.35
C LEU A 372 4.38 -7.55 -8.87
N LEU A 373 5.14 -7.24 -7.82
CA LEU A 373 6.13 -8.16 -7.27
C LEU A 373 5.49 -9.43 -6.69
N LEU A 374 4.30 -9.31 -6.09
CA LEU A 374 3.56 -10.47 -5.58
C LEU A 374 2.96 -11.31 -6.73
N GLN A 375 2.52 -10.68 -7.82
CA GLN A 375 2.12 -11.39 -9.04
C GLN A 375 3.29 -12.18 -9.62
N ASP A 376 4.49 -11.60 -9.72
CA ASP A 376 5.69 -12.31 -10.20
C ASP A 376 5.98 -13.57 -9.35
N ILE A 377 5.82 -13.46 -8.03
CA ILE A 377 5.99 -14.60 -7.10
C ILE A 377 4.96 -15.70 -7.39
N PHE A 378 3.70 -15.34 -7.59
CA PHE A 378 2.63 -16.29 -7.86
C PHE A 378 2.80 -16.94 -9.24
N ASP A 379 3.22 -16.18 -10.24
CA ASP A 379 3.52 -16.69 -11.58
C ASP A 379 4.70 -17.68 -11.54
N GLU A 380 5.72 -17.43 -10.70
CA GLU A 380 6.86 -18.33 -10.50
C GLU A 380 6.48 -19.59 -9.70
N MET A 381 5.75 -19.44 -8.58
CA MET A 381 5.70 -20.44 -7.50
C MET A 381 4.31 -21.03 -7.23
N TYR A 382 3.21 -20.50 -7.79
CA TYR A 382 1.84 -20.92 -7.50
C TYR A 382 1.18 -21.59 -8.73
N LYS A 383 1.37 -22.91 -8.86
CA LYS A 383 0.83 -23.71 -9.98
C LYS A 383 -0.28 -24.65 -9.52
N GLY A 384 -1.43 -24.60 -10.20
CA GLY A 384 -2.55 -25.51 -9.90
C GLY A 384 -2.22 -27.00 -10.00
N SER A 385 -1.24 -27.36 -10.83
CA SER A 385 -0.75 -28.74 -10.98
C SER A 385 -0.08 -29.29 -9.70
N SER A 386 0.37 -28.41 -8.80
CA SER A 386 1.10 -28.81 -7.59
C SER A 386 0.19 -29.09 -6.38
N GLY A 387 -1.14 -29.11 -6.56
CA GLY A 387 -2.08 -29.24 -5.44
C GLY A 387 -2.01 -30.52 -4.61
N ARG A 388 -1.28 -31.54 -5.06
CA ARG A 388 -0.99 -32.78 -4.32
C ARG A 388 0.47 -32.91 -3.87
N GLU A 389 1.28 -31.89 -4.14
CA GLU A 389 2.71 -31.88 -3.84
C GLU A 389 2.94 -31.13 -2.52
N ILE A 390 3.14 -31.90 -1.45
CA ILE A 390 3.26 -31.39 -0.06
C ILE A 390 4.33 -30.30 0.01
N GLY A 391 3.97 -29.16 0.62
CA GLY A 391 4.83 -28.00 0.78
C GLY A 391 4.73 -26.96 -0.34
N THR A 392 4.17 -27.28 -1.50
CA THR A 392 3.98 -26.25 -2.54
C THR A 392 2.88 -25.27 -2.17
N LEU A 393 2.98 -24.00 -2.61
CA LEU A 393 1.99 -22.96 -2.30
C LEU A 393 0.56 -23.38 -2.67
N PHE A 394 0.36 -24.03 -3.81
CA PHE A 394 -0.99 -24.47 -4.19
C PHE A 394 -1.52 -25.61 -3.29
N GLN A 395 -0.66 -26.53 -2.86
CA GLN A 395 -1.05 -27.57 -1.90
C GLN A 395 -1.37 -26.97 -0.53
N LEU A 396 -0.53 -26.06 -0.04
CA LEU A 396 -0.73 -25.37 1.24
C LEU A 396 -2.04 -24.58 1.27
N LYS A 397 -2.35 -23.86 0.18
CA LYS A 397 -3.64 -23.18 0.04
C LYS A 397 -4.82 -24.13 0.22
N ASN A 398 -4.79 -25.28 -0.46
CA ASN A 398 -5.88 -26.26 -0.41
C ASN A 398 -5.99 -26.91 0.97
N TYR A 399 -4.86 -27.25 1.58
CA TYR A 399 -4.79 -27.92 2.87
C TYR A 399 -5.29 -27.01 4.01
N PHE A 400 -4.79 -25.77 4.08
CA PHE A 400 -5.19 -24.77 5.07
C PHE A 400 -6.44 -23.96 4.68
N ASN A 401 -7.15 -24.39 3.63
CA ASN A 401 -8.44 -23.83 3.21
C ASN A 401 -8.43 -22.30 2.97
N HIS A 402 -7.36 -21.76 2.38
CA HIS A 402 -7.26 -20.35 1.98
C HIS A 402 -8.08 -20.08 0.70
N ARG A 403 -9.41 -20.12 0.80
CA ARG A 403 -10.35 -20.11 -0.35
C ARG A 403 -10.26 -18.86 -1.23
N ASN A 404 -9.96 -17.70 -0.63
CA ASN A 404 -9.97 -16.42 -1.32
C ASN A 404 -8.63 -16.11 -2.02
N VAL A 405 -7.61 -16.96 -1.87
CA VAL A 405 -6.33 -16.82 -2.58
C VAL A 405 -6.52 -17.18 -4.04
N THR A 406 -6.11 -16.29 -4.95
CA THR A 406 -6.26 -16.48 -6.40
C THR A 406 -4.96 -16.21 -7.13
N SER A 407 -4.89 -16.57 -8.42
CA SER A 407 -3.76 -16.19 -9.27
C SER A 407 -3.84 -14.74 -9.74
N ASN A 408 -4.95 -14.04 -9.50
CA ASN A 408 -5.12 -12.64 -9.85
C ASN A 408 -4.84 -11.77 -8.62
N VAL A 409 -3.56 -11.50 -8.39
CA VAL A 409 -3.07 -10.92 -7.14
C VAL A 409 -3.64 -9.54 -6.87
N LYS A 410 -3.85 -8.71 -7.91
CA LYS A 410 -4.40 -7.36 -7.71
C LYS A 410 -5.82 -7.41 -7.12
N GLN A 411 -6.62 -8.42 -7.46
CA GLN A 411 -7.99 -8.55 -6.96
C GLN A 411 -8.04 -9.11 -5.54
N SER A 412 -7.17 -10.07 -5.21
CA SER A 412 -7.11 -10.76 -3.91
C SER A 412 -5.88 -10.40 -3.07
N PHE A 413 -5.33 -9.19 -3.25
CA PHE A 413 -4.01 -8.81 -2.74
C PHE A 413 -3.80 -9.13 -1.26
N ASN A 414 -4.77 -8.77 -0.42
CA ASN A 414 -4.66 -9.00 1.03
C ASN A 414 -4.62 -10.50 1.35
N HIS A 415 -5.47 -11.29 0.70
CA HIS A 415 -5.50 -12.74 0.91
C HIS A 415 -4.23 -13.43 0.40
N ASP A 416 -3.73 -13.01 -0.76
CA ASP A 416 -2.52 -13.56 -1.36
C ASP A 416 -1.27 -13.20 -0.55
N GLU A 417 -1.19 -11.97 -0.04
CA GLU A 417 -0.13 -11.51 0.86
C GLU A 417 -0.16 -12.25 2.20
N GLU A 418 -1.31 -12.31 2.87
CA GLU A 418 -1.46 -13.03 4.14
C GLU A 418 -1.13 -14.52 3.99
N PHE A 419 -1.46 -15.11 2.83
CA PHE A 419 -1.14 -16.49 2.54
C PHE A 419 0.37 -16.71 2.31
N LEU A 420 1.03 -15.83 1.56
CA LEU A 420 2.48 -15.89 1.41
C LEU A 420 3.19 -15.69 2.75
N GLU A 421 2.69 -14.78 3.59
CA GLU A 421 3.17 -14.56 4.95
C GLU A 421 3.02 -15.82 5.82
N PHE A 422 1.86 -16.47 5.78
CA PHE A 422 1.62 -17.74 6.46
C PHE A 422 2.61 -18.83 6.04
N ALA A 423 2.77 -19.06 4.73
CA ALA A 423 3.70 -20.06 4.22
C ALA A 423 5.16 -19.75 4.64
N THR A 424 5.53 -18.46 4.59
CA THR A 424 6.87 -17.99 5.00
C THR A 424 7.13 -18.23 6.47
N ASN A 425 6.18 -17.87 7.33
CA ASN A 425 6.29 -18.10 8.78
C ASN A 425 6.47 -19.60 9.07
N GLY A 426 5.67 -20.46 8.42
CA GLY A 426 5.77 -21.92 8.56
C GLY A 426 7.14 -22.46 8.13
N TYR A 427 7.66 -22.02 7.00
CA TYR A 427 8.99 -22.41 6.52
C TYR A 427 10.14 -21.88 7.39
N VAL A 428 10.04 -20.66 7.94
CA VAL A 428 11.04 -20.10 8.87
C VAL A 428 11.07 -20.89 10.17
N VAL A 429 9.91 -21.25 10.73
CA VAL A 429 9.82 -22.08 11.93
C VAL A 429 10.40 -23.47 11.67
N LEU A 430 10.08 -24.08 10.52
CA LEU A 430 10.63 -25.38 10.12
C LEU A 430 12.17 -25.32 9.94
N ALA A 431 12.70 -24.23 9.36
CA ALA A 431 14.14 -24.01 9.23
C ALA A 431 14.81 -23.86 10.60
N ALA A 432 14.17 -23.16 11.54
CA ALA A 432 14.66 -23.03 12.90
C ALA A 432 14.73 -24.38 13.61
N MET A 433 13.70 -25.21 13.49
CA MET A 433 13.71 -26.57 14.04
C MET A 433 14.84 -27.42 13.47
N HIS A 434 15.09 -27.33 12.17
CA HIS A 434 16.23 -27.99 11.53
C HIS A 434 17.57 -27.52 12.10
N VAL A 435 17.78 -26.20 12.21
CA VAL A 435 19.00 -25.60 12.78
C VAL A 435 19.21 -25.99 14.24
N LEU A 436 18.12 -26.13 14.99
CA LEU A 436 18.13 -26.45 16.42
C LEU A 436 18.09 -27.95 16.73
N ASN A 437 17.98 -28.80 15.71
CA ASN A 437 17.74 -30.24 15.83
C ASN A 437 16.52 -30.60 16.70
N MET A 438 15.44 -29.81 16.57
CA MET A 438 14.17 -30.04 17.26
C MET A 438 13.28 -30.97 16.44
N GLN A 439 12.64 -31.94 17.09
CA GLN A 439 11.63 -32.83 16.49
C GLN A 439 10.21 -32.29 16.72
N SER A 440 10.03 -31.53 17.80
CA SER A 440 8.78 -30.87 18.18
C SER A 440 9.05 -29.41 18.57
N LEU A 441 8.06 -28.54 18.37
CA LEU A 441 8.14 -27.13 18.78
C LEU A 441 8.27 -26.95 20.30
N ASN A 442 7.88 -27.96 21.07
CA ASN A 442 8.01 -27.96 22.53
C ASN A 442 9.37 -28.46 23.03
N ASP A 443 10.26 -28.89 22.13
CA ASP A 443 11.60 -29.34 22.50
C ASP A 443 12.44 -28.16 23.02
N ILE A 444 13.32 -28.44 23.97
CA ILE A 444 14.31 -27.49 24.45
C ILE A 444 15.65 -27.84 23.77
N PRO A 445 16.20 -26.96 22.92
CA PRO A 445 17.50 -27.20 22.31
C PRO A 445 18.60 -27.37 23.37
N ASN A 446 19.49 -28.35 23.21
CA ASN A 446 20.58 -28.62 24.16
C ASN A 446 21.51 -27.41 24.38
N SER A 447 21.58 -26.50 23.42
CA SER A 447 22.39 -25.28 23.45
C SER A 447 21.63 -24.05 23.98
N PHE A 448 20.38 -24.20 24.44
CA PHE A 448 19.59 -23.07 24.92
C PHE A 448 20.15 -22.53 26.26
N PRO A 449 20.49 -21.23 26.35
CA PRO A 449 21.15 -20.68 27.52
C PRO A 449 20.17 -20.26 28.63
N ASN A 450 20.69 -20.13 29.86
CA ASN A 450 19.89 -19.87 31.07
C ASN A 450 19.64 -18.37 31.39
N THR A 451 20.34 -17.45 30.73
CA THR A 451 20.27 -16.01 31.01
C THR A 451 19.76 -15.25 29.80
N GLU A 452 18.89 -14.25 29.99
CA GLU A 452 18.23 -13.49 28.93
C GLU A 452 19.21 -12.91 27.89
N ASP A 453 20.32 -12.29 28.32
CA ASP A 453 21.34 -11.74 27.41
C ASP A 453 21.94 -12.80 26.47
N LYS A 454 22.20 -14.01 27.01
CA LYS A 454 22.71 -15.14 26.22
C LYS A 454 21.60 -15.72 25.34
N GLN A 455 20.34 -15.69 25.78
CA GLN A 455 19.19 -16.13 24.99
C GLN A 455 18.96 -15.21 23.78
N MET A 456 19.18 -13.91 23.95
CA MET A 456 19.15 -12.94 22.85
C MET A 456 20.28 -13.19 21.83
N HIS A 457 21.51 -13.45 22.29
CA HIS A 457 22.60 -13.86 21.40
C HIS A 457 22.29 -15.17 20.68
N PHE A 458 21.74 -16.15 21.39
CA PHE A 458 21.30 -17.42 20.81
C PHE A 458 20.24 -17.21 19.72
N LEU A 459 19.23 -16.37 19.97
CA LEU A 459 18.21 -16.01 18.98
C LEU A 459 18.82 -15.37 17.74
N HIS A 460 19.76 -14.45 17.92
CA HIS A 460 20.48 -13.80 16.83
C HIS A 460 21.30 -14.82 16.02
N ASP A 461 22.00 -15.74 16.68
CA ASP A 461 22.80 -16.79 16.01
C ASP A 461 21.92 -17.75 15.20
N VAL A 462 20.77 -18.16 15.74
CA VAL A 462 19.80 -19.00 15.03
C VAL A 462 19.26 -18.27 13.81
N SER A 463 18.90 -17.00 13.96
CA SER A 463 18.38 -16.17 12.87
C SER A 463 19.43 -15.97 11.77
N GLY A 464 20.69 -15.75 12.15
CA GLY A 464 21.83 -15.69 11.24
C GLY A 464 21.98 -16.95 10.40
N LYS A 465 21.95 -18.13 11.04
CA LYS A 465 22.01 -19.44 10.33
C LYS A 465 20.84 -19.65 9.37
N ILE A 466 19.63 -19.23 9.75
CA ILE A 466 18.46 -19.30 8.86
C ILE A 466 18.68 -18.40 7.64
N LEU A 467 19.16 -17.17 7.85
CA LEU A 467 19.42 -16.24 6.76
C LEU A 467 20.58 -16.69 5.86
N ASP A 468 21.61 -17.34 6.39
CA ASP A 468 22.72 -17.85 5.57
C ASP A 468 22.24 -18.90 4.55
N MET A 469 21.14 -19.61 4.83
CA MET A 469 20.51 -20.52 3.87
C MET A 469 19.66 -19.80 2.80
N VAL A 470 19.04 -18.68 3.16
CA VAL A 470 17.98 -18.04 2.36
C VAL A 470 18.47 -16.82 1.59
N PHE A 471 19.44 -16.08 2.14
CA PHE A 471 19.88 -14.79 1.63
C PHE A 471 20.57 -14.95 0.27
N LEU A 472 20.18 -14.09 -0.66
CA LEU A 472 20.75 -14.03 -2.00
C LEU A 472 21.37 -12.65 -2.21
N SER A 473 22.68 -12.60 -2.45
CA SER A 473 23.40 -11.35 -2.67
C SER A 473 23.22 -10.84 -4.11
N THR A 474 23.03 -9.53 -4.24
CA THR A 474 23.00 -8.80 -5.51
C THR A 474 24.37 -8.30 -5.94
N GLN A 475 25.35 -8.22 -5.02
CA GLN A 475 26.67 -7.65 -5.29
C GLN A 475 27.41 -8.24 -6.49
N PRO A 476 27.39 -9.56 -6.75
CA PRO A 476 28.04 -10.11 -7.94
C PRO A 476 27.51 -9.48 -9.24
N TYR A 477 26.20 -9.25 -9.33
CA TYR A 477 25.56 -8.63 -10.49
C TYR A 477 25.84 -7.13 -10.56
N VAL A 478 25.76 -6.43 -9.42
CA VAL A 478 26.03 -5.00 -9.33
C VAL A 478 27.46 -4.66 -9.71
N LYS A 479 28.45 -5.40 -9.18
CA LYS A 479 29.87 -5.24 -9.52
C LYS A 479 30.09 -5.40 -11.02
N HIS A 480 29.50 -6.43 -11.62
CA HIS A 480 29.60 -6.66 -13.06
C HIS A 480 28.94 -5.54 -13.88
N ILE A 481 27.75 -5.04 -13.48
CA ILE A 481 27.09 -3.89 -14.13
C ILE A 481 27.94 -2.61 -14.04
N LEU A 482 28.62 -2.37 -12.93
CA LEU A 482 29.42 -1.16 -12.73
C LEU A 482 30.78 -1.22 -13.44
N GLN A 483 31.40 -2.40 -13.46
CA GLN A 483 32.72 -2.63 -14.05
C GLN A 483 32.71 -2.82 -15.56
N ASP A 484 31.55 -3.07 -16.18
CA ASP A 484 31.47 -3.25 -17.63
C ASP A 484 31.85 -1.96 -18.40
N GLN A 485 33.06 -1.98 -18.98
CA GLN A 485 33.60 -0.93 -19.85
C GLN A 485 33.46 -1.28 -21.35
N SER A 486 32.87 -2.42 -21.69
CA SER A 486 32.77 -2.86 -23.08
C SER A 486 31.83 -1.95 -23.88
N ASN A 487 32.38 -1.26 -24.88
CA ASN A 487 31.61 -0.75 -26.01
C ASN A 487 31.36 -1.84 -27.07
N ASP A 488 31.90 -3.04 -26.83
CA ASP A 488 31.92 -4.15 -27.76
C ASP A 488 30.96 -5.24 -27.31
N PRO A 489 29.90 -5.56 -28.07
CA PRO A 489 28.98 -6.66 -27.76
C PRO A 489 29.65 -8.05 -27.81
N GLU A 490 30.89 -8.20 -28.27
CA GLU A 490 31.58 -9.51 -28.37
C GLU A 490 32.48 -9.84 -27.17
N ALA A 491 32.86 -8.85 -26.35
CA ALA A 491 33.62 -9.08 -25.11
C ALA A 491 32.77 -9.72 -23.98
N GLU A 492 31.48 -9.97 -24.24
CA GLU A 492 30.44 -10.34 -23.27
C GLU A 492 30.60 -11.72 -22.61
N ASN A 493 31.62 -12.53 -22.93
CA ASN A 493 31.52 -13.97 -22.66
C ASN A 493 32.58 -14.59 -21.72
N GLU A 494 33.74 -13.98 -21.45
CA GLU A 494 34.88 -14.64 -20.77
C GLU A 494 34.71 -14.83 -19.24
N ILE A 495 33.67 -15.54 -18.80
CA ILE A 495 33.39 -15.81 -17.39
C ILE A 495 33.16 -17.31 -17.19
N CYS A 496 34.06 -17.94 -16.43
CA CYS A 496 33.95 -19.32 -15.96
C CYS A 496 32.87 -19.51 -14.88
N VAL A 497 32.21 -20.67 -14.85
CA VAL A 497 31.21 -21.09 -13.84
C VAL A 497 31.70 -20.91 -12.40
N CYS A 498 33.00 -21.10 -12.15
CA CYS A 498 33.57 -21.00 -10.81
C CYS A 498 33.58 -19.57 -10.26
N ARG A 499 33.40 -18.55 -11.12
CA ARG A 499 33.30 -17.12 -10.79
C ARG A 499 34.46 -16.59 -9.94
N SER A 500 35.62 -17.24 -10.02
CA SER A 500 36.84 -16.89 -9.29
C SER A 500 37.93 -16.48 -10.29
N THR A 501 38.75 -15.49 -9.98
CA THR A 501 39.86 -15.07 -10.84
C THR A 501 41.08 -15.96 -10.57
N HIS A 502 41.57 -16.65 -11.60
CA HIS A 502 42.83 -17.43 -11.56
C HIS A 502 43.95 -16.63 -12.23
N GLN A 503 45.20 -16.81 -11.79
CA GLN A 503 46.36 -16.24 -12.48
C GLN A 503 46.71 -17.13 -13.68
N ASP A 504 46.48 -16.60 -14.88
CA ASP A 504 46.88 -17.18 -16.18
C ASP A 504 46.42 -18.65 -16.43
N PRO A 505 45.13 -18.99 -16.26
CA PRO A 505 44.66 -20.38 -16.24
C PRO A 505 44.51 -21.06 -17.61
N GLY A 506 44.67 -20.33 -18.71
CA GLY A 506 44.13 -20.76 -20.02
C GLY A 506 42.59 -20.91 -19.98
N MET A 507 41.91 -20.56 -21.07
CA MET A 507 40.44 -20.66 -21.12
C MET A 507 39.95 -21.28 -22.41
N VAL A 508 38.86 -22.04 -22.31
CA VAL A 508 38.21 -22.68 -23.45
C VAL A 508 36.76 -22.24 -23.56
N TYR A 509 36.33 -21.92 -24.79
CA TYR A 509 34.96 -21.51 -25.10
C TYR A 509 34.09 -22.70 -25.49
N CYS A 510 32.92 -22.85 -24.86
CA CYS A 510 31.89 -23.76 -25.34
C CYS A 510 31.17 -23.16 -26.55
N ALA A 511 31.26 -23.83 -27.71
CA ALA A 511 30.64 -23.39 -28.96
C ALA A 511 29.08 -23.35 -28.93
N ASN A 512 28.43 -23.75 -27.84
CA ASN A 512 27.00 -23.57 -27.64
C ASN A 512 26.70 -22.18 -27.05
N LYS A 513 26.18 -21.27 -27.88
CA LYS A 513 25.85 -19.88 -27.49
C LYS A 513 24.78 -19.78 -26.39
N ASP A 514 23.96 -20.82 -26.19
CA ASP A 514 22.94 -20.89 -25.14
C ASP A 514 23.41 -21.73 -23.93
N CYS A 515 24.73 -21.92 -23.74
CA CYS A 515 25.28 -22.69 -22.62
C CYS A 515 24.84 -22.09 -21.27
N MET A 516 24.09 -22.86 -20.48
CA MET A 516 23.57 -22.41 -19.18
C MET A 516 24.65 -22.15 -18.11
N PHE A 517 25.86 -22.64 -18.37
CA PHE A 517 27.00 -22.55 -17.47
C PHE A 517 27.95 -21.41 -17.88
N GLY A 518 27.63 -20.63 -18.92
CA GLY A 518 28.51 -19.59 -19.45
C GLY A 518 29.32 -20.10 -20.63
N GLY A 519 29.76 -19.15 -21.45
CA GLY A 519 30.46 -19.43 -22.70
C GLY A 519 31.90 -19.89 -22.49
N TRP A 520 32.58 -19.45 -21.43
CA TRP A 520 34.01 -19.71 -21.22
C TRP A 520 34.28 -20.46 -19.92
N PHE A 521 35.34 -21.25 -19.87
CA PHE A 521 35.73 -22.07 -18.72
C PHE A 521 37.26 -22.03 -18.53
N HIS A 522 37.74 -22.00 -17.29
CA HIS A 522 39.16 -22.23 -16.99
C HIS A 522 39.50 -23.70 -17.26
N LEU A 523 40.68 -23.96 -17.83
CA LEU A 523 41.15 -25.32 -18.08
C LEU A 523 41.28 -26.12 -16.77
N ASP A 524 41.83 -25.50 -15.73
CA ASP A 524 41.96 -26.11 -14.39
C ASP A 524 40.61 -26.48 -13.77
N CYS A 525 39.55 -25.67 -14.02
CA CYS A 525 38.21 -25.95 -13.50
C CYS A 525 37.56 -27.17 -14.16
N LEU A 526 38.05 -27.56 -15.34
CA LEU A 526 37.61 -28.73 -16.08
C LEU A 526 38.57 -29.92 -15.91
N GLY A 527 39.73 -29.71 -15.27
CA GLY A 527 40.80 -30.71 -15.18
C GLY A 527 41.45 -31.01 -16.53
N LEU A 528 41.54 -30.02 -17.41
CA LEU A 528 42.15 -30.12 -18.74
C LEU A 528 43.48 -29.37 -18.79
N GLU A 529 44.40 -29.82 -19.63
CA GLU A 529 45.63 -29.09 -20.00
C GLU A 529 45.45 -28.43 -21.38
N GLU A 530 46.34 -27.49 -21.77
CA GLU A 530 46.23 -26.80 -23.08
C GLU A 530 46.23 -27.77 -24.27
N ASP A 531 46.99 -28.86 -24.17
CA ASP A 531 47.07 -29.91 -25.20
C ASP A 531 45.76 -30.73 -25.35
N ASP A 532 44.86 -30.67 -24.36
CA ASP A 532 43.55 -31.34 -24.40
C ASP A 532 42.50 -30.50 -25.16
N VAL A 533 42.80 -29.23 -25.49
CA VAL A 533 41.88 -28.35 -26.21
C VAL A 533 42.01 -28.61 -27.72
N PRO A 534 40.95 -29.07 -28.40
CA PRO A 534 41.01 -29.31 -29.84
C PRO A 534 41.12 -27.99 -30.62
N ASP A 535 41.83 -28.01 -31.75
CA ASP A 535 42.00 -26.87 -32.68
C ASP A 535 40.69 -26.30 -33.29
N GLY A 536 39.53 -26.86 -32.93
CA GLY A 536 38.21 -26.50 -33.45
C GLY A 536 37.19 -26.19 -32.35
N ASN A 537 35.90 -26.31 -32.68
CA ASN A 537 34.85 -26.09 -31.69
C ASN A 537 35.00 -27.07 -30.52
N TRP A 538 35.03 -26.53 -29.30
CA TRP A 538 34.98 -27.30 -28.06
C TRP A 538 33.58 -27.21 -27.43
N TRP A 539 33.18 -28.26 -26.72
CA TRP A 539 31.89 -28.31 -26.02
C TRP A 539 32.10 -28.82 -24.61
N CYS A 540 31.58 -28.11 -23.61
CA CYS A 540 31.72 -28.47 -22.20
C CYS A 540 31.02 -29.77 -21.81
N SER A 541 30.19 -30.31 -22.70
CA SER A 541 29.44 -31.52 -22.48
C SER A 541 28.93 -32.08 -23.82
N LEU A 542 28.62 -33.37 -23.85
CA LEU A 542 28.00 -34.01 -25.02
C LEU A 542 26.61 -33.42 -25.31
N GLU A 543 25.96 -32.86 -24.29
CA GLU A 543 24.70 -32.13 -24.36
C GLU A 543 24.85 -30.80 -25.11
N CYS A 544 25.90 -30.02 -24.83
CA CYS A 544 26.19 -28.78 -25.57
C CYS A 544 26.55 -29.07 -27.03
N LYS A 545 27.25 -30.18 -27.31
CA LYS A 545 27.54 -30.63 -28.68
C LYS A 545 26.28 -30.99 -29.47
N ASN A 546 25.26 -31.51 -28.79
CA ASN A 546 24.01 -31.98 -29.39
C ASN A 546 22.85 -30.98 -29.28
N TYR A 547 23.08 -29.77 -28.75
CA TYR A 547 22.06 -28.75 -28.54
C TYR A 547 21.51 -28.24 -29.88
N GLN A 548 20.18 -28.32 -30.06
CA GLN A 548 19.46 -27.77 -31.21
C GLN A 548 18.52 -26.68 -30.71
N HIS A 549 18.63 -25.49 -31.29
CA HIS A 549 17.82 -24.33 -30.92
C HIS A 549 16.31 -24.67 -31.01
N GLY A 550 15.58 -24.49 -29.90
CA GLY A 550 14.13 -24.71 -29.83
C GLY A 550 13.62 -26.08 -29.34
N LYS A 551 14.47 -27.00 -28.85
CA LYS A 551 14.03 -28.25 -28.18
C LYS A 551 14.22 -28.19 -26.66
N LYS A 552 13.35 -28.90 -25.91
CA LYS A 552 13.37 -28.98 -24.43
C LYS A 552 14.76 -29.34 -23.91
N LYS A 553 15.24 -28.56 -22.93
CA LYS A 553 16.50 -28.76 -22.20
C LYS A 553 16.60 -30.20 -21.68
N ARG A 554 17.71 -30.90 -21.97
CA ARG A 554 18.02 -32.19 -21.33
C ARG A 554 18.63 -31.89 -19.95
N ALA A 555 18.26 -32.68 -18.94
CA ALA A 555 18.75 -32.52 -17.57
C ALA A 555 20.29 -32.67 -17.53
N THR A 556 20.95 -31.77 -16.82
CA THR A 556 22.41 -31.77 -16.62
C THR A 556 22.82 -32.55 -15.37
N VAL A 557 24.11 -32.86 -15.24
CA VAL A 557 24.67 -33.45 -14.01
C VAL A 557 24.40 -32.54 -12.80
N ALA A 558 24.45 -31.21 -12.97
CA ALA A 558 24.12 -30.26 -11.92
C ALA A 558 22.64 -30.32 -11.51
N ASP A 559 21.72 -30.51 -12.46
CA ASP A 559 20.29 -30.69 -12.16
C ASP A 559 20.05 -31.97 -11.35
N ASN A 560 20.78 -33.05 -11.65
CA ASN A 560 20.68 -34.32 -10.90
C ASN A 560 21.28 -34.24 -9.48
N LEU A 561 22.15 -33.27 -9.21
CA LEU A 561 22.74 -33.05 -7.88
C LEU A 561 21.99 -31.98 -7.07
N THR A 562 21.19 -31.15 -7.72
CA THR A 562 20.45 -30.07 -7.07
C THR A 562 19.19 -30.59 -6.38
N ASP A 563 18.98 -30.20 -5.12
CA ASP A 563 17.73 -30.43 -4.42
C ASP A 563 16.74 -29.29 -4.76
N HIS A 564 16.03 -29.45 -5.87
CA HIS A 564 15.06 -28.48 -6.35
C HIS A 564 13.87 -28.30 -5.39
N LYS A 565 13.51 -29.32 -4.59
CA LYS A 565 12.50 -29.18 -3.53
C LYS A 565 12.98 -28.23 -2.44
N LYS A 566 14.22 -28.39 -1.96
CA LYS A 566 14.84 -27.45 -1.00
C LYS A 566 14.94 -26.05 -1.59
N CYS A 567 15.38 -25.92 -2.84
CA CYS A 567 15.42 -24.63 -3.54
C CYS A 567 14.04 -23.97 -3.60
N TYR A 568 12.96 -24.72 -3.82
CA TYR A 568 11.60 -24.19 -3.81
C TYR A 568 11.26 -23.57 -2.45
N ALA A 569 11.52 -24.28 -1.34
CA ALA A 569 11.26 -23.76 0.00
C ALA A 569 12.07 -22.49 0.31
N LEU A 570 13.38 -22.50 0.01
CA LEU A 570 14.26 -21.34 0.18
C LEU A 570 13.81 -20.14 -0.66
N ARG A 571 13.30 -20.40 -1.88
CA ARG A 571 12.78 -19.38 -2.78
C ARG A 571 11.48 -18.76 -2.24
N VAL A 572 10.56 -19.56 -1.70
CA VAL A 572 9.36 -19.06 -0.99
C VAL A 572 9.77 -18.19 0.19
N MET A 573 10.71 -18.66 1.02
CA MET A 573 11.21 -17.89 2.17
C MET A 573 11.84 -16.56 1.75
N TRP A 574 12.69 -16.58 0.72
CA TRP A 574 13.32 -15.36 0.20
C TRP A 574 12.28 -14.35 -0.26
N HIS A 575 11.32 -14.76 -1.08
CA HIS A 575 10.27 -13.87 -1.56
C HIS A 575 9.38 -13.35 -0.43
N GLY A 576 8.95 -14.22 0.47
CA GLY A 576 8.07 -13.84 1.57
C GLY A 576 8.73 -12.94 2.59
N LEU A 577 9.97 -13.23 3.00
CA LEU A 577 10.73 -12.34 3.90
C LEU A 577 10.97 -10.97 3.25
N ASN A 578 11.31 -10.94 1.96
CA ASN A 578 11.46 -9.70 1.21
C ASN A 578 10.14 -8.90 1.11
N GLN A 579 8.98 -9.56 0.99
CA GLN A 579 7.68 -8.89 1.04
C GLN A 579 7.39 -8.33 2.45
N LYS A 580 7.71 -9.09 3.51
CA LYS A 580 7.54 -8.65 4.91
C LYS A 580 8.39 -7.43 5.25
N VAL A 581 9.67 -7.38 4.86
CA VAL A 581 10.53 -6.19 5.13
C VAL A 581 10.08 -4.96 4.35
N ARG A 582 9.63 -5.12 3.09
CA ARG A 582 9.04 -4.00 2.32
C ARG A 582 7.80 -3.46 3.00
N ARG A 583 6.90 -4.34 3.43
CA ARG A 583 5.69 -3.96 4.17
C ARG A 583 6.06 -3.24 5.46
N ASP A 584 7.02 -3.77 6.22
CA ASP A 584 7.49 -3.18 7.48
C ASP A 584 8.02 -1.76 7.28
N ALA A 585 8.89 -1.54 6.29
CA ALA A 585 9.40 -0.20 5.94
C ALA A 585 8.27 0.80 5.63
N LEU A 586 7.22 0.34 4.93
CA LEU A 586 6.04 1.16 4.62
C LEU A 586 5.20 1.45 5.85
N ARG A 587 4.98 0.45 6.73
CA ARG A 587 4.21 0.60 7.97
C ARG A 587 4.87 1.56 8.95
N GLU A 588 6.20 1.61 8.97
CA GLU A 588 6.98 2.57 9.75
C GLU A 588 7.14 3.94 9.07
N ASN A 589 6.85 4.08 7.78
CA ASN A 589 7.20 5.24 6.95
C ASN A 589 8.72 5.54 6.96
N ASP A 590 9.54 4.49 6.95
CA ASP A 590 10.98 4.65 6.86
C ASP A 590 11.40 4.86 5.41
N GLY A 591 11.49 6.14 5.04
CA GLY A 591 11.87 6.56 3.70
C GLY A 591 13.18 5.95 3.20
N LYS A 592 14.20 5.80 4.06
CA LYS A 592 15.49 5.25 3.62
C LYS A 592 15.35 3.79 3.23
N ARG A 593 14.66 3.00 4.06
CA ARG A 593 14.40 1.58 3.82
C ARG A 593 13.52 1.37 2.58
N ILE A 594 12.49 2.21 2.41
CA ILE A 594 11.65 2.19 1.20
C ILE A 594 12.50 2.40 -0.06
N ILE A 595 13.37 3.41 -0.07
CA ILE A 595 14.24 3.71 -1.22
C ILE A 595 15.31 2.62 -1.44
N MET A 596 15.87 2.06 -0.37
CA MET A 596 16.75 0.90 -0.44
C MET A 596 16.05 -0.25 -1.19
N HIS A 597 14.81 -0.60 -0.83
CA HIS A 597 14.06 -1.62 -1.55
C HIS A 597 13.81 -1.29 -3.02
N TRP A 598 13.59 -0.02 -3.39
CA TRP A 598 13.50 0.38 -4.79
C TRP A 598 14.78 0.10 -5.60
N ARG A 599 15.96 0.22 -4.99
CA ARG A 599 17.24 -0.16 -5.65
C ARG A 599 17.28 -1.66 -5.94
N PHE A 600 16.86 -2.49 -4.99
CA PHE A 600 16.74 -3.93 -5.20
C PHE A 600 15.67 -4.27 -6.25
N ASP A 601 14.53 -3.58 -6.21
CA ASP A 601 13.40 -3.79 -7.10
C ASP A 601 13.71 -3.39 -8.55
N LEU A 602 14.61 -2.42 -8.79
CA LEU A 602 15.06 -2.06 -10.14
C LEU A 602 15.62 -3.27 -10.91
N LEU A 603 16.38 -4.13 -10.23
CA LEU A 603 16.93 -5.35 -10.80
C LEU A 603 15.82 -6.38 -11.05
N ASN A 604 14.86 -6.52 -10.12
CA ASN A 604 13.70 -7.41 -10.29
C ASN A 604 12.82 -7.00 -11.48
N PHE A 605 12.59 -5.69 -11.68
CA PHE A 605 11.82 -5.21 -12.83
C PHE A 605 12.50 -5.51 -14.17
N TYR A 606 13.82 -5.57 -14.20
CA TYR A 606 14.53 -5.99 -15.41
C TYR A 606 14.39 -7.50 -15.63
N GLU A 607 14.62 -8.32 -14.61
CA GLU A 607 14.55 -9.79 -14.68
C GLU A 607 13.18 -10.30 -15.19
N HIS A 608 12.11 -9.69 -14.69
CA HIS A 608 10.73 -10.09 -15.01
C HIS A 608 10.14 -9.33 -16.21
N ASN A 609 10.96 -8.54 -16.92
CA ASN A 609 10.54 -7.76 -18.09
C ASN A 609 9.37 -6.79 -17.80
N HIS A 610 9.54 -5.95 -16.77
CA HIS A 610 8.62 -4.86 -16.41
C HIS A 610 9.19 -3.50 -16.85
N PRO A 611 9.21 -3.18 -18.16
CA PRO A 611 9.91 -2.01 -18.68
C PRO A 611 9.38 -0.69 -18.16
N LYS A 612 8.08 -0.61 -17.85
CA LYS A 612 7.43 0.58 -17.29
C LYS A 612 7.91 0.85 -15.86
N TYR A 613 7.84 -0.17 -15.00
CA TYR A 613 8.31 -0.07 -13.62
C TYR A 613 9.81 0.18 -13.53
N PHE A 614 10.60 -0.42 -14.43
CA PHE A 614 12.01 -0.08 -14.58
C PHE A 614 12.22 1.41 -14.85
N HIS A 615 11.45 2.00 -15.77
CA HIS A 615 11.57 3.40 -16.15
C HIS A 615 11.18 4.34 -15.00
N VAL A 616 10.02 4.15 -14.37
CA VAL A 616 9.57 5.01 -13.26
C VAL A 616 10.41 4.82 -12.00
N CYS A 617 10.96 3.61 -11.76
CA CYS A 617 11.94 3.37 -10.71
C CYS A 617 13.22 4.18 -10.97
N HIS A 618 13.75 4.15 -12.19
CA HIS A 618 14.91 4.96 -12.57
C HIS A 618 14.64 6.46 -12.39
N GLN A 619 13.45 6.95 -12.73
CA GLN A 619 13.06 8.35 -12.50
C GLN A 619 13.06 8.70 -11.00
N LEU A 620 12.45 7.86 -10.16
CA LEU A 620 12.44 8.04 -8.70
C LEU A 620 13.87 8.09 -8.13
N LEU A 621 14.70 7.10 -8.45
CA LEU A 621 16.07 7.03 -7.97
C LEU A 621 16.92 8.19 -8.51
N SER A 622 16.70 8.64 -9.75
CA SER A 622 17.33 9.85 -10.28
C SER A 622 16.92 11.09 -9.50
N ALA A 623 15.62 11.23 -9.19
CA ALA A 623 15.10 12.36 -8.42
C ALA A 623 15.77 12.43 -7.05
N ILE A 624 15.79 11.32 -6.31
CA ILE A 624 16.45 11.22 -4.99
C ILE A 624 17.95 11.47 -5.08
N SER A 625 18.57 11.14 -6.21
CA SER A 625 20.02 11.31 -6.45
C SER A 625 20.41 12.69 -6.98
N GLY A 626 19.50 13.68 -6.93
CA GLY A 626 19.82 15.06 -7.29
C GLY A 626 19.20 15.57 -8.59
N ALA A 627 18.31 14.80 -9.25
CA ALA A 627 17.61 15.29 -10.44
C ALA A 627 16.45 16.26 -10.14
N VAL A 628 16.09 16.43 -8.86
CA VAL A 628 15.13 17.44 -8.38
C VAL A 628 15.70 18.28 -7.24
N SER A 629 14.98 19.30 -6.79
CA SER A 629 15.44 20.18 -5.70
C SER A 629 15.65 19.41 -4.38
N PRO A 630 16.54 19.87 -3.47
CA PRO A 630 16.74 19.26 -2.16
C PRO A 630 15.45 19.06 -1.37
N ARG A 631 14.51 20.01 -1.47
CA ARG A 631 13.17 19.89 -0.89
C ARG A 631 12.40 18.70 -1.45
N LEU A 632 12.33 18.57 -2.77
CA LEU A 632 11.62 17.47 -3.41
C LEU A 632 12.29 16.11 -3.13
N GLN A 633 13.62 16.05 -3.08
CA GLN A 633 14.35 14.83 -2.65
C GLN A 633 13.91 14.39 -1.26
N HIS A 634 13.81 15.34 -0.32
CA HIS A 634 13.40 15.07 1.05
C HIS A 634 11.95 14.56 1.12
N SER A 635 11.02 15.24 0.41
CA SER A 635 9.61 14.83 0.34
C SER A 635 9.46 13.45 -0.32
N LEU A 636 10.14 13.20 -1.44
CA LEU A 636 10.16 11.92 -2.16
C LEU A 636 10.70 10.76 -1.32
N THR A 637 11.51 11.05 -0.31
CA THR A 637 12.04 10.07 0.64
C THR A 637 11.06 9.86 1.80
N TRP A 638 10.61 10.92 2.46
CA TRP A 638 9.98 10.84 3.79
C TRP A 638 8.46 11.03 3.83
N ASN A 639 7.85 11.60 2.79
CA ASN A 639 6.40 11.81 2.69
C ASN A 639 5.79 10.89 1.62
N ARG A 640 6.08 9.58 1.70
CA ARG A 640 5.57 8.57 0.73
C ARG A 640 4.32 7.83 1.19
N THR A 641 3.98 7.94 2.48
CA THR A 641 2.87 7.21 3.10
C THR A 641 1.91 8.14 3.84
N VAL A 642 0.72 7.65 4.12
CA VAL A 642 -0.30 8.31 4.97
C VAL A 642 -0.65 7.42 6.15
N ASN A 643 -1.03 8.02 7.27
CA ASN A 643 -1.46 7.33 8.48
C ASN A 643 -2.86 7.79 8.86
N PRO A 644 -3.93 7.23 8.27
CA PRO A 644 -5.31 7.68 8.52
C PRO A 644 -5.76 7.50 9.98
N ASN A 645 -5.16 6.55 10.69
CA ASN A 645 -5.57 6.17 12.05
C ASN A 645 -4.67 6.76 13.13
N GLY A 646 -3.43 7.11 12.80
CA GLY A 646 -2.39 7.40 13.78
C GLY A 646 -1.87 6.14 14.47
N GLY A 647 -0.76 6.29 15.21
CA GLY A 647 -0.03 5.23 15.91
C GLY A 647 1.17 4.68 15.12
N PRO A 648 2.14 4.06 15.83
CA PRO A 648 3.32 3.45 15.22
C PRO A 648 2.94 2.23 14.38
N GLY A 649 3.70 1.94 13.32
CA GLY A 649 3.44 0.80 12.43
C GLY A 649 2.06 0.80 11.77
N LYS A 650 1.39 1.96 11.64
CA LYS A 650 0.03 2.13 11.08
C LYS A 650 -0.06 2.91 9.78
N ASN A 651 1.08 3.24 9.16
CA ASN A 651 1.13 3.91 7.87
C ASN A 651 0.61 3.00 6.74
N LEU A 652 0.19 3.63 5.65
CA LEU A 652 -0.37 3.05 4.44
C LEU A 652 0.20 3.76 3.21
N GLU A 653 0.34 3.01 2.13
CA GLU A 653 0.70 3.53 0.82
C GLU A 653 -0.36 4.53 0.33
N MET A 654 0.09 5.61 -0.32
CA MET A 654 -0.84 6.64 -0.75
C MET A 654 -1.79 6.19 -1.86
N ASP A 655 -1.34 5.28 -2.75
CA ASP A 655 -2.18 4.70 -3.79
C ASP A 655 -3.13 3.63 -3.25
N LEU A 656 -2.78 2.90 -2.19
CA LEU A 656 -3.74 2.05 -1.47
C LEU A 656 -4.84 2.88 -0.79
N GLN A 657 -4.48 4.01 -0.18
CA GLN A 657 -5.47 4.92 0.38
C GLN A 657 -6.42 5.46 -0.69
N MET A 658 -5.94 5.68 -1.91
CA MET A 658 -6.80 6.03 -3.04
C MET A 658 -7.75 4.92 -3.42
N GLU A 659 -7.33 3.66 -3.39
CA GLU A 659 -8.24 2.54 -3.63
C GLU A 659 -9.36 2.46 -2.58
N PHE A 660 -9.10 2.85 -1.33
CA PHE A 660 -10.16 2.96 -0.33
C PHE A 660 -11.16 4.08 -0.65
N PHE A 661 -10.71 5.24 -1.11
CA PHE A 661 -11.60 6.33 -1.54
C PHE A 661 -12.40 5.93 -2.79
N ASN A 662 -11.73 5.36 -3.81
CA ASN A 662 -12.37 4.82 -5.00
C ASN A 662 -13.45 3.79 -4.68
N LYS A 663 -13.19 2.92 -3.69
CA LYS A 663 -14.17 1.92 -3.24
C LYS A 663 -15.37 2.58 -2.59
N GLU A 664 -15.15 3.51 -1.66
CA GLU A 664 -16.21 4.27 -0.99
C GLU A 664 -17.08 5.02 -2.01
N TYR A 665 -16.46 5.69 -2.98
CA TYR A 665 -17.16 6.35 -4.08
C TYR A 665 -18.01 5.36 -4.89
N LYS A 666 -17.39 4.27 -5.40
CA LYS A 666 -18.08 3.26 -6.22
C LYS A 666 -19.25 2.62 -5.50
N GLU A 667 -19.12 2.36 -4.21
CA GLU A 667 -20.22 1.84 -3.37
C GLU A 667 -21.34 2.87 -3.26
N SER A 668 -21.02 4.12 -2.94
CA SER A 668 -22.03 5.18 -2.82
C SER A 668 -22.81 5.40 -4.13
N VAL A 669 -22.15 5.25 -5.29
CA VAL A 669 -22.77 5.49 -6.60
C VAL A 669 -23.68 4.35 -7.07
N LYS A 670 -23.42 3.10 -6.66
CA LYS A 670 -24.33 1.97 -6.96
C LYS A 670 -25.75 2.24 -6.47
N ASP A 671 -25.87 3.01 -5.38
CA ASP A 671 -27.15 3.37 -4.78
C ASP A 671 -27.90 4.49 -5.55
N ALA A 672 -27.26 5.13 -6.53
CA ALA A 672 -27.89 6.15 -7.38
C ALA A 672 -28.88 5.59 -8.43
N ALA A 673 -29.04 4.26 -8.50
CA ALA A 673 -29.99 3.53 -9.36
C ALA A 673 -29.94 3.95 -10.84
N GLY A 674 -28.76 4.27 -11.36
CA GLY A 674 -28.53 4.59 -12.77
C GLY A 674 -28.82 6.04 -13.19
N GLN A 675 -29.23 6.93 -12.28
CA GLN A 675 -29.39 8.38 -12.58
C GLN A 675 -28.09 9.15 -12.33
N LEU A 676 -27.05 8.84 -13.11
CA LEU A 676 -25.72 9.42 -13.01
C LEU A 676 -25.64 10.74 -13.78
N THR A 677 -26.21 11.79 -13.21
CA THR A 677 -25.97 13.16 -13.70
C THR A 677 -24.66 13.71 -13.13
N GLU A 678 -24.05 14.71 -13.76
CA GLU A 678 -22.86 15.40 -13.23
C GLU A 678 -23.06 15.86 -11.78
N ALA A 679 -24.23 16.44 -11.49
CA ALA A 679 -24.58 16.87 -10.13
C ALA A 679 -24.73 15.70 -9.14
N THR A 680 -25.02 14.49 -9.61
CA THR A 680 -25.09 13.29 -8.78
C THR A 680 -23.68 12.76 -8.52
N ILE A 681 -22.85 12.65 -9.57
CA ILE A 681 -21.43 12.28 -9.47
C ILE A 681 -20.70 13.20 -8.49
N ALA A 682 -20.85 14.51 -8.65
CA ALA A 682 -20.21 15.48 -7.78
C ALA A 682 -20.67 15.39 -6.31
N ARG A 683 -21.94 15.06 -6.05
CA ARG A 683 -22.42 14.84 -4.66
C ARG A 683 -21.81 13.60 -4.03
N HIS A 684 -21.78 12.48 -4.76
CA HIS A 684 -21.21 11.24 -4.24
C HIS A 684 -19.71 11.38 -3.99
N SER A 685 -19.01 11.97 -4.95
CA SER A 685 -17.58 12.15 -4.87
C SER A 685 -17.12 13.13 -3.80
N GLN A 686 -17.72 14.32 -3.71
CA GLN A 686 -17.30 15.34 -2.74
C GLN A 686 -17.75 15.02 -1.30
N MET A 687 -18.48 13.92 -1.12
CA MET A 687 -18.90 13.40 0.18
C MET A 687 -18.06 12.20 0.64
N VAL A 688 -17.13 11.71 -0.20
CA VAL A 688 -16.18 10.65 0.18
C VAL A 688 -15.37 11.11 1.40
N GLY A 689 -15.19 10.23 2.37
CA GLY A 689 -14.56 10.51 3.65
C GLY A 689 -15.48 11.19 4.68
N VAL A 690 -16.47 11.98 4.24
CA VAL A 690 -17.45 12.63 5.13
C VAL A 690 -18.42 11.60 5.72
N GLY A 691 -18.79 10.59 4.94
CA GLY A 691 -19.73 9.56 5.37
C GLY A 691 -19.31 8.82 6.64
N LYS A 692 -18.01 8.63 6.87
CA LYS A 692 -17.48 8.01 8.10
C LYS A 692 -17.70 8.88 9.34
N VAL A 693 -17.55 10.20 9.24
CA VAL A 693 -17.84 11.12 10.36
C VAL A 693 -19.30 11.01 10.74
N ILE A 694 -20.18 11.14 9.75
CA ILE A 694 -21.63 11.08 9.94
C ILE A 694 -22.04 9.72 10.51
N GLY A 695 -21.51 8.63 9.95
CA GLY A 695 -21.72 7.28 10.45
C GLY A 695 -21.27 7.12 11.90
N SER A 696 -20.07 7.61 12.26
CA SER A 696 -19.55 7.51 13.63
C SER A 696 -20.40 8.26 14.65
N VAL A 697 -20.89 9.46 14.30
CA VAL A 697 -21.82 10.23 15.12
C VAL A 697 -23.13 9.49 15.25
N TYR A 698 -23.65 8.95 14.15
CA TYR A 698 -24.90 8.21 14.14
C TYR A 698 -24.84 6.96 15.02
N GLU A 699 -23.77 6.16 14.92
CA GLU A 699 -23.58 4.96 15.72
C GLU A 699 -23.46 5.27 17.21
N LYS A 700 -22.61 6.24 17.58
CA LYS A 700 -22.34 6.61 18.98
C LYS A 700 -23.53 7.29 19.64
N GLN A 701 -24.16 8.24 18.95
CA GLN A 701 -25.12 9.16 19.54
C GLN A 701 -26.56 8.75 19.23
N VAL A 702 -26.88 8.36 17.99
CA VAL A 702 -28.27 8.17 17.56
C VAL A 702 -28.74 6.73 17.75
N ALA A 703 -27.97 5.75 17.27
CA ALA A 703 -28.33 4.34 17.35
C ALA A 703 -28.16 3.77 18.78
N SER A 704 -27.36 4.44 19.63
CA SER A 704 -26.98 3.94 20.97
C SER A 704 -26.52 2.47 20.94
N MET A 705 -26.05 2.01 19.78
CA MET A 705 -25.52 0.69 19.60
C MET A 705 -24.12 0.75 20.21
N GLN A 706 -24.02 0.41 21.50
CA GLN A 706 -22.88 -0.40 21.91
C GLN A 706 -22.98 -1.69 21.11
N ARG A 707 -22.56 -1.67 19.85
CA ARG A 707 -21.95 -2.88 19.33
C ARG A 707 -20.87 -3.15 20.38
N SER A 708 -20.96 -4.30 21.04
CA SER A 708 -19.74 -5.05 21.22
C SER A 708 -19.15 -5.10 19.83
N THR A 709 -18.28 -4.14 19.51
CA THR A 709 -17.33 -4.31 18.44
C THR A 709 -16.70 -5.60 18.89
N VAL A 710 -17.09 -6.70 18.26
CA VAL A 710 -16.29 -7.90 18.33
C VAL A 710 -15.00 -7.36 17.76
N GLN A 711 -14.08 -6.99 18.66
CA GLN A 711 -12.68 -6.94 18.37
C GLN A 711 -12.38 -8.39 18.02
N THR A 712 -12.76 -8.79 16.80
CA THR A 712 -12.03 -9.80 16.09
C THR A 712 -10.66 -9.20 16.09
N THR A 713 -9.80 -9.71 16.97
CA THR A 713 -8.38 -9.45 16.92
C THR A 713 -8.03 -9.56 15.44
N SER A 714 -7.69 -8.44 14.82
CA SER A 714 -7.68 -8.28 13.36
C SER A 714 -6.67 -9.22 12.71
N THR A 715 -5.75 -9.76 13.51
CA THR A 715 -4.87 -10.86 13.18
C THR A 715 -5.53 -12.19 13.55
N PRO A 716 -5.90 -13.05 12.58
CA PRO A 716 -6.26 -14.43 12.90
C PRO A 716 -5.10 -15.06 13.68
N ARG A 717 -5.38 -15.64 14.86
CA ARG A 717 -4.35 -16.37 15.60
C ARG A 717 -4.03 -17.66 14.84
N ARG A 718 -2.98 -17.60 14.01
CA ARG A 718 -2.50 -18.70 13.14
C ARG A 718 -1.59 -19.70 13.85
N GLU A 719 -1.43 -19.60 15.17
CA GLU A 719 -0.51 -20.46 15.92
C GLU A 719 -0.83 -21.95 15.74
N SER A 720 -2.12 -22.32 15.78
CA SER A 720 -2.56 -23.69 15.48
C SER A 720 -2.20 -24.13 14.06
N ASP A 721 -2.41 -23.25 13.08
CA ASP A 721 -2.15 -23.54 11.67
C ASP A 721 -0.65 -23.73 11.42
N ILE A 722 0.20 -22.98 12.12
CA ILE A 722 1.67 -23.12 12.03
C ILE A 722 2.15 -24.41 12.69
N ILE A 723 1.59 -24.79 13.84
CA ILE A 723 1.88 -26.09 14.47
C ILE A 723 1.52 -27.24 13.51
N GLU A 724 0.34 -27.15 12.88
CA GLU A 724 -0.10 -28.13 11.90
C GLU A 724 0.78 -28.13 10.63
N PHE A 725 1.18 -26.94 10.14
CA PHE A 725 2.12 -26.80 9.02
C PHE A 725 3.42 -27.54 9.28
N VAL A 726 4.03 -27.26 10.44
CA VAL A 726 5.30 -27.88 10.83
C VAL A 726 5.13 -29.39 10.94
N SER A 727 4.09 -29.87 11.63
CA SER A 727 3.82 -31.31 11.79
C SER A 727 3.61 -32.03 10.45
N MET A 728 2.92 -31.39 9.49
CA MET A 728 2.74 -31.93 8.14
C MET A 728 4.07 -32.02 7.39
N MET A 729 4.92 -31.00 7.54
CA MET A 729 6.18 -30.87 6.81
C MET A 729 7.36 -31.64 7.44
N SER A 730 7.29 -32.05 8.70
CA SER A 730 8.37 -32.77 9.40
C SER A 730 8.86 -34.00 8.63
N ASN A 731 7.95 -34.76 8.01
CA ASN A 731 8.30 -35.97 7.25
C ASN A 731 8.96 -35.70 5.90
N GLU A 732 8.90 -34.46 5.39
CA GLU A 732 9.50 -34.11 4.09
C GLU A 732 11.00 -33.81 4.19
N GLU A 733 11.56 -33.60 5.40
CA GLU A 733 12.97 -33.26 5.63
C GLU A 733 13.49 -32.20 4.61
N ILE A 734 12.73 -31.11 4.42
CA ILE A 734 12.91 -30.20 3.29
C ILE A 734 14.27 -29.47 3.30
N PHE A 735 14.86 -29.25 4.48
CA PHE A 735 16.14 -28.56 4.64
C PHE A 735 17.36 -29.50 4.66
N THR A 736 17.14 -30.80 4.79
CA THR A 736 18.18 -31.83 4.59
C THR A 736 18.39 -32.03 3.09
N THR A 737 19.60 -31.71 2.61
CA THR A 737 19.91 -31.77 1.17
C THR A 737 19.82 -33.21 0.66
N THR A 738 18.88 -33.45 -0.27
CA THR A 738 18.72 -34.72 -0.97
C THR A 738 18.93 -34.50 -2.47
N PRO A 739 20.05 -34.97 -3.05
CA PRO A 739 20.37 -34.75 -4.46
C PRO A 739 19.26 -35.22 -5.42
N GLY A 740 18.94 -34.39 -6.42
CA GLY A 740 17.98 -34.72 -7.49
C GLY A 740 16.51 -34.70 -7.06
N ARG A 741 16.21 -34.36 -5.80
CA ARG A 741 14.84 -34.28 -5.30
C ARG A 741 14.12 -33.06 -5.89
N HIS A 742 13.00 -33.28 -6.56
CA HIS A 742 12.20 -32.20 -7.17
C HIS A 742 10.69 -32.44 -7.03
N PHE A 743 9.89 -31.38 -7.18
CA PHE A 743 8.45 -31.52 -7.41
C PHE A 743 8.21 -31.78 -8.90
N LYS A 744 7.17 -32.53 -9.25
CA LYS A 744 6.80 -32.76 -10.65
C LYS A 744 6.36 -31.46 -11.33
N SER A 745 5.69 -30.56 -10.62
CA SER A 745 5.30 -29.24 -11.16
C SER A 745 6.44 -28.21 -11.21
N PHE A 746 7.53 -28.49 -10.49
CA PHE A 746 8.69 -27.60 -10.34
C PHE A 746 9.99 -28.41 -10.46
N PRO A 747 10.29 -28.93 -11.66
CA PRO A 747 11.43 -29.83 -11.86
C PRO A 747 12.79 -29.11 -11.81
N ASP A 748 12.82 -27.79 -12.02
CA ASP A 748 14.02 -27.00 -12.30
C ASP A 748 14.08 -25.69 -11.48
N VAL A 749 13.40 -25.64 -10.33
CA VAL A 749 13.44 -24.47 -9.45
C VAL A 749 14.82 -24.37 -8.79
N THR A 750 15.38 -23.17 -8.84
CA THR A 750 16.73 -22.87 -8.38
C THR A 750 16.69 -21.69 -7.42
N HIS A 751 17.48 -21.75 -6.35
CA HIS A 751 17.63 -20.64 -5.42
C HIS A 751 18.71 -19.67 -5.90
N VAL A 752 18.43 -18.97 -7.01
CA VAL A 752 19.31 -17.96 -7.60
C VAL A 752 18.53 -16.68 -7.84
N LEU A 753 19.22 -15.55 -7.75
CA LEU A 753 18.55 -14.25 -7.72
C LEU A 753 18.09 -13.79 -9.11
N PHE A 754 18.96 -13.89 -10.13
CA PHE A 754 18.65 -13.49 -11.50
C PHE A 754 19.14 -14.53 -12.51
N LYS A 755 18.36 -14.76 -13.58
CA LYS A 755 18.70 -15.65 -14.70
C LYS A 755 18.90 -14.90 -16.02
N ARG A 756 18.38 -13.68 -16.15
CA ARG A 756 18.25 -12.96 -17.43
C ARG A 756 18.96 -11.61 -17.47
N ILE A 757 19.55 -11.14 -16.37
CA ILE A 757 20.27 -9.86 -16.35
C ILE A 757 21.56 -9.93 -17.17
N SER A 758 21.57 -9.25 -18.32
CA SER A 758 22.80 -8.89 -19.04
C SER A 758 23.32 -7.55 -18.50
N ALA A 759 24.54 -7.56 -17.97
CA ALA A 759 25.13 -6.37 -17.37
C ALA A 759 25.31 -5.21 -18.35
N SER A 760 25.78 -5.49 -19.58
CA SER A 760 25.97 -4.46 -20.61
C SER A 760 24.66 -3.83 -21.03
N ALA A 761 23.64 -4.66 -21.31
CA ALA A 761 22.33 -4.17 -21.69
C ALA A 761 21.66 -3.37 -20.56
N PHE A 762 21.80 -3.82 -19.31
CA PHE A 762 21.31 -3.12 -18.13
C PHE A 762 21.98 -1.75 -17.97
N ARG A 763 23.32 -1.71 -18.02
CA ARG A 763 24.13 -0.50 -17.90
C ARG A 763 23.82 0.52 -18.99
N LYS A 764 23.78 0.08 -20.26
CA LYS A 764 23.43 0.91 -21.42
C LYS A 764 22.03 1.52 -21.24
N ARG A 765 21.08 0.73 -20.74
CA ARG A 765 19.71 1.19 -20.46
C ARG A 765 19.67 2.28 -19.39
N LEU A 766 20.39 2.12 -18.27
CA LEU A 766 20.48 3.17 -17.23
C LEU A 766 21.05 4.48 -17.78
N ILE A 767 22.19 4.40 -18.49
CA ILE A 767 22.85 5.58 -19.06
C ILE A 767 21.93 6.29 -20.05
N ARG A 768 21.20 5.54 -20.89
CA ARG A 768 20.25 6.10 -21.83
C ARG A 768 19.13 6.86 -21.11
N LEU A 769 18.49 6.26 -20.11
CA LEU A 769 17.39 6.91 -19.37
C LEU A 769 17.86 8.17 -18.63
N ARG A 770 19.07 8.15 -18.06
CA ARG A 770 19.69 9.33 -17.42
C ARG A 770 19.90 10.47 -18.42
N LYS A 771 20.38 10.18 -19.63
CA LYS A 771 20.55 11.16 -20.71
C LYS A 771 19.21 11.72 -21.18
N GLU A 772 18.21 10.87 -21.37
CA GLU A 772 16.84 11.28 -21.75
C GLU A 772 16.26 12.26 -20.72
N LEU A 773 16.41 11.97 -19.42
CA LEU A 773 15.95 12.84 -18.33
C LEU A 773 16.65 14.21 -18.35
N ALA A 774 17.96 14.24 -18.58
CA ALA A 774 18.71 15.49 -18.66
C ALA A 774 18.31 16.33 -19.88
N ASN A 775 18.13 15.69 -21.05
CA ASN A 775 17.70 16.37 -22.27
C ASN A 775 16.30 16.97 -22.13
N HIS A 776 15.38 16.25 -21.50
CA HIS A 776 14.04 16.74 -21.21
C HIS A 776 14.09 18.02 -20.36
N ARG A 777 14.95 18.04 -19.33
CA ARG A 777 15.16 19.23 -18.49
C ARG A 777 15.73 20.40 -19.28
N GLU A 778 16.67 20.14 -20.19
CA GLU A 778 17.26 21.17 -21.03
C GLU A 778 16.23 21.83 -21.94
N ILE A 779 15.41 21.04 -22.64
CA ILE A 779 14.30 21.54 -23.49
C ILE A 779 13.34 22.39 -22.66
N THR A 780 12.99 21.91 -21.47
CA THR A 780 12.08 22.60 -20.55
C THR A 780 12.59 23.99 -20.17
N ILE A 781 13.89 24.12 -19.89
CA ILE A 781 14.53 25.41 -19.55
C ILE A 781 14.59 26.34 -20.78
N GLN A 782 14.90 25.80 -21.96
CA GLN A 782 14.98 26.58 -23.21
C GLN A 782 13.62 27.20 -23.55
N MET A 783 12.53 26.43 -23.45
CA MET A 783 11.17 26.92 -23.76
C MET A 783 10.65 28.00 -22.80
N GLN A 784 11.25 28.17 -21.62
CA GLN A 784 10.88 29.21 -20.66
C GLN A 784 11.64 30.53 -20.87
N ARG A 785 12.73 30.49 -21.64
CA ARG A 785 13.54 31.67 -21.98
C ARG A 785 13.05 32.37 -23.24
N ASN A 786 12.31 31.64 -24.08
CA ASN A 786 11.63 32.12 -25.28
C ASN A 786 10.19 32.54 -24.94
#